data_AF-A0A817DJW7-F1
#
_entry.id   AF-A0A817DJW7-F1
#
_cell.length_a   1.000
_cell.length_b   1.000
_cell.length_c   1.000
_cell.angle_alpha   90.00
_cell.angle_beta   90.00
_cell.angle_gamma   90.00
#
_symmetry.space_group_name_H-M   'P 1'
#
loop_
_entity.id
_entity.type
_entity.pdbx_description
1 polymer ?
#
loop_
_entity_poly.entity_id
_entity_poly.type
_entity_poly.pdbx_seq_one_letter_code
_entity_poly.pdbx_strand_id
1 'polypeptide(L)'
;MAKNNIDELNLLRSILRSDDHLQIRPSGDFNKICLKLDYNICISFFHDSLNSLTINNINDLHISKLTNKNSVTNEQWINIQDYFNKLIQESSANTSLYSIIQLIQEYILQISKENFKSNKQNFISTISRFKEDASTQIEKFRSADLIFNRIAHDTTIDRLQVLIGYEDRFTGIHEIKFNEFKKIHEDDYGIPMHRIRYYKINGSIVWDRTKKFDILTGSEIHHETTVCTEQESNLVEGLYRYDQSIQQWISCSYISLASDNLKTPSIDNVFIPERCQFLTWNILFDYYQSEFIYTNQRYEEILKTLKSFLPDIICLQEVTIKFLNLLLDETWLKENNYYIIIMGNILENNQNQPYGQLMLMKNFRPRAFSICPLDISENVTNTRKKRTKQYIIARFALNLDVTIDVINLHLHSNHTLNANEKRCQSLEYFFKTMNTQNYMLIGDFNFGDYDIKEQNILQRRQYQIHDLWKDIYDLDEVENFSLTLIVHKVHDIERLITYVRSPPMFQHLLTFIRTWAQNVGFYGQVYGYLGGYSWAILCAYICHRFLPLNNSYFSIEEFFILVENFFLTYSQFNWSSKSVCLYSKNYYSDQSSIENCDSMRILCPSPPYNNTSHSTIDSTRYLIIQGFANVHKIIEKNLQYEDTLKEILQLSNHFPDKTIQSIIQLTLSGKTISELNQWIGYMKSRLAHFLNDCQNECNLFVQTQNNVEIRKQNLERFYSIGFQLNEHIISRHRQFYYCLNKFLEQFIICSFRSDTMKISYKLMSIHDWNRERMKT
;
A
#
# COMPACT_ATOMS: atom_id res chain seq x y z
N MET A 1 2.17 -29.20 -42.54
CA MET A 1 2.64 -27.83 -42.80
C MET A 1 2.11 -26.83 -41.76
N ALA A 2 0.80 -26.78 -41.46
CA ALA A 2 0.27 -25.91 -40.39
C ALA A 2 0.88 -26.12 -38.98
N LYS A 3 1.33 -27.34 -38.65
CA LYS A 3 1.98 -27.67 -37.37
C LYS A 3 3.39 -27.05 -37.24
N ASN A 4 4.19 -27.08 -38.31
CA ASN A 4 5.55 -26.50 -38.31
C ASN A 4 5.53 -24.97 -38.20
N ASN A 5 4.56 -24.28 -38.80
CA ASN A 5 4.47 -22.82 -38.73
C ASN A 5 4.03 -22.30 -37.36
N ILE A 6 3.25 -23.08 -36.60
CA ILE A 6 2.92 -22.76 -35.21
C ILE A 6 4.18 -22.87 -34.34
N ASP A 7 5.01 -23.89 -34.57
CA ASP A 7 6.25 -24.11 -33.81
C ASP A 7 7.30 -23.02 -34.10
N GLU A 8 7.45 -22.57 -35.34
CA GLU A 8 8.38 -21.49 -35.71
C GLU A 8 7.94 -20.12 -35.16
N LEU A 9 6.64 -19.80 -35.16
CA LEU A 9 6.11 -18.58 -34.56
C LEU A 9 6.21 -18.61 -33.02
N ASN A 10 6.00 -19.77 -32.39
CA ASN A 10 6.22 -19.93 -30.95
C ASN A 10 7.71 -19.81 -30.58
N LEU A 11 8.61 -20.27 -31.45
CA LEU A 11 10.04 -20.08 -31.28
C LEU A 11 10.41 -18.59 -31.31
N LEU A 12 9.86 -17.82 -32.26
CA LEU A 12 10.01 -16.37 -32.27
C LEU A 12 9.40 -15.68 -31.05
N ARG A 13 8.25 -16.15 -30.53
CA ARG A 13 7.68 -15.63 -29.28
C ARG A 13 8.60 -15.84 -28.08
N SER A 14 9.32 -16.96 -28.02
CA SER A 14 10.19 -17.31 -26.90
C SER A 14 11.36 -16.34 -26.68
N ILE A 15 11.80 -15.61 -27.71
CA ILE A 15 12.90 -14.63 -27.65
C ILE A 15 12.43 -13.17 -27.55
N LEU A 16 11.11 -12.93 -27.51
CA LEU A 16 10.55 -11.60 -27.32
C LEU A 16 10.21 -11.37 -25.85
N ARG A 17 10.31 -10.12 -25.39
CA ARG A 17 10.07 -9.76 -23.98
C ARG A 17 8.61 -9.92 -23.53
N SER A 18 7.68 -9.97 -24.48
CA SER A 18 6.24 -10.14 -24.25
C SER A 18 5.61 -10.79 -25.49
N ASP A 19 4.55 -11.58 -25.30
CA ASP A 19 3.81 -12.19 -26.41
C ASP A 19 3.16 -11.14 -27.33
N ASP A 20 2.78 -9.98 -26.77
CA ASP A 20 2.19 -8.85 -27.51
C ASP A 20 3.19 -8.13 -28.45
N HIS A 21 4.48 -8.50 -28.36
CA HIS A 21 5.53 -7.93 -29.20
C HIS A 21 5.61 -8.61 -30.59
N LEU A 22 4.91 -9.73 -30.81
CA LEU A 22 4.69 -10.33 -32.12
C LEU A 22 3.28 -10.00 -32.59
N GLN A 23 3.14 -9.12 -33.58
CA GLN A 23 1.86 -8.81 -34.22
C GLN A 23 1.81 -9.40 -35.62
N ILE A 24 0.78 -10.19 -35.90
CA ILE A 24 0.52 -10.76 -37.22
C ILE A 24 -0.76 -10.14 -37.75
N ARG A 25 -0.71 -9.50 -38.91
CA ARG A 25 -1.86 -8.89 -39.58
C ARG A 25 -2.04 -9.49 -40.97
N PRO A 26 -3.21 -10.04 -41.31
CA PRO A 26 -3.47 -10.51 -42.66
C PRO A 26 -3.46 -9.33 -43.64
N SER A 27 -2.78 -9.48 -44.78
CA SER A 27 -2.58 -8.42 -45.77
C SER A 27 -2.55 -9.01 -47.19
N GLY A 28 -3.72 -9.33 -47.73
CA GLY A 28 -3.85 -10.02 -49.02
C GLY A 28 -3.41 -11.48 -48.92
N ASP A 29 -2.59 -11.93 -49.88
CA ASP A 29 -2.05 -13.30 -49.91
C ASP A 29 -0.90 -13.54 -48.91
N PHE A 30 -0.48 -12.51 -48.16
CA PHE A 30 0.60 -12.58 -47.18
C PHE A 30 0.16 -12.08 -45.80
N ASN A 31 0.82 -12.54 -44.74
CA ASN A 31 0.71 -12.00 -43.40
C ASN A 31 1.83 -10.99 -43.15
N LYS A 32 1.48 -9.76 -42.76
CA LYS A 32 2.43 -8.77 -42.27
C LYS A 32 2.76 -9.08 -40.81
N ILE A 33 4.02 -9.40 -40.54
CA ILE A 33 4.52 -9.70 -39.21
C ILE A 33 5.36 -8.52 -38.71
N CYS A 34 5.08 -8.05 -37.49
CA CYS A 34 5.81 -6.99 -36.81
C CYS A 34 6.31 -7.48 -35.46
N LEU A 35 7.62 -7.37 -35.24
CA LEU A 35 8.36 -7.86 -34.09
C LEU A 35 8.99 -6.70 -33.34
N LYS A 36 8.60 -6.48 -32.08
CA LYS A 36 9.19 -5.44 -31.22
C LYS A 36 10.34 -6.02 -30.39
N LEU A 37 11.57 -5.64 -30.72
CA LEU A 37 12.78 -6.14 -30.06
C LEU A 37 13.08 -5.39 -28.75
N ASP A 38 12.80 -4.09 -28.73
CA ASP A 38 12.83 -3.21 -27.55
C ASP A 38 11.78 -2.10 -27.73
N TYR A 39 11.50 -1.27 -26.71
CA TYR A 39 10.45 -0.24 -26.73
C TYR A 39 10.55 0.73 -27.92
N ASN A 40 11.72 0.86 -28.54
CA ASN A 40 12.00 1.79 -29.64
C ASN A 40 12.40 1.15 -30.98
N ILE A 41 12.62 -0.17 -31.09
CA ILE A 41 13.12 -0.84 -32.32
C ILE A 41 12.20 -1.98 -32.72
N CYS A 42 11.82 -2.02 -34.00
CA CYS A 42 10.90 -3.02 -34.57
C CYS A 42 11.43 -3.59 -35.87
N ILE A 43 11.23 -4.89 -36.09
CA ILE A 43 11.44 -5.56 -37.38
C ILE A 43 10.08 -5.89 -37.99
N SER A 44 9.89 -5.59 -39.27
CA SER A 44 8.67 -5.92 -40.00
C SER A 44 8.97 -6.60 -41.33
N PHE A 45 8.10 -7.53 -41.71
CA PHE A 45 8.19 -8.29 -42.97
C PHE A 45 6.84 -8.91 -43.36
N PHE A 46 6.73 -9.39 -44.59
CA PHE A 46 5.59 -10.15 -45.10
C PHE A 46 5.94 -11.61 -45.31
N HIS A 47 5.02 -12.50 -44.95
CA HIS A 47 5.24 -13.94 -45.01
C HIS A 47 3.96 -14.68 -45.40
N ASP A 48 4.08 -15.63 -46.32
CA ASP A 48 2.98 -16.52 -46.69
C ASP A 48 2.88 -17.66 -45.68
N SER A 49 1.70 -17.81 -45.07
CA SER A 49 1.40 -18.83 -44.05
C SER A 49 1.59 -20.28 -44.47
N LEU A 50 1.85 -20.56 -45.76
CA LEU A 50 2.12 -21.88 -46.28
C LEU A 50 3.62 -22.25 -46.33
N ASN A 51 4.52 -21.27 -46.18
CA ASN A 51 5.97 -21.45 -46.29
C ASN A 51 6.66 -21.37 -44.91
N SER A 52 7.92 -21.82 -44.81
CA SER A 52 8.73 -21.71 -43.58
C SER A 52 9.33 -20.32 -43.41
N LEU A 53 9.60 -19.89 -42.17
CA LEU A 53 10.19 -18.59 -41.80
C LEU A 53 11.71 -18.53 -42.06
N THR A 54 12.09 -18.74 -43.32
CA THR A 54 13.45 -18.54 -43.84
C THR A 54 13.51 -17.28 -44.69
N ILE A 55 14.71 -16.70 -44.83
CA ILE A 55 14.91 -15.41 -45.48
C ILE A 55 14.44 -15.37 -46.93
N ASN A 56 14.55 -16.48 -47.68
CA ASN A 56 14.09 -16.55 -49.07
C ASN A 56 12.56 -16.57 -49.21
N ASN A 57 11.84 -16.91 -48.13
CA ASN A 57 10.37 -17.00 -48.10
C ASN A 57 9.73 -15.77 -47.42
N ILE A 58 10.54 -14.74 -47.12
CA ILE A 58 10.13 -13.53 -46.45
C ILE A 58 10.34 -12.34 -47.38
N ASN A 59 9.27 -11.56 -47.56
CA ASN A 59 9.28 -10.38 -48.41
C ASN A 59 9.37 -9.10 -47.57
N ASP A 60 10.15 -8.12 -48.03
CA ASP A 60 10.24 -6.76 -47.46
C ASP A 60 10.64 -6.73 -45.98
N LEU A 61 11.66 -7.52 -45.61
CA LEU A 61 12.24 -7.55 -44.26
C LEU A 61 13.05 -6.28 -43.97
N HIS A 62 12.58 -5.47 -43.02
CA HIS A 62 13.25 -4.23 -42.65
C HIS A 62 13.20 -3.96 -41.14
N ILE A 63 14.21 -3.25 -40.64
CA ILE A 63 14.30 -2.77 -39.26
C ILE A 63 13.96 -1.27 -39.21
N SER A 64 13.15 -0.86 -38.23
CA SER A 64 12.64 0.50 -38.09
C SER A 64 12.63 0.97 -36.63
N LYS A 65 12.62 2.30 -36.46
CA LYS A 65 12.54 2.95 -35.15
C LYS A 65 11.13 3.48 -34.92
N LEU A 66 10.53 3.12 -33.78
CA LEU A 66 9.15 3.47 -33.44
C LEU A 66 8.99 4.92 -32.95
N THR A 67 10.04 5.54 -32.41
CA THR A 67 10.00 6.92 -31.89
C THR A 67 11.33 7.69 -32.09
N ASN A 68 11.26 9.03 -32.25
CA ASN A 68 12.42 9.93 -32.35
C ASN A 68 12.94 10.43 -30.98
N LYS A 69 12.37 9.98 -29.86
CA LYS A 69 12.81 10.36 -28.51
C LYS A 69 13.77 9.29 -28.00
N ASN A 70 15.07 9.55 -28.12
CA ASN A 70 16.07 8.49 -28.13
C ASN A 70 16.65 8.12 -26.75
N SER A 71 16.66 6.81 -26.50
CA SER A 71 17.68 6.07 -25.72
C SER A 71 18.86 5.58 -26.58
N VAL A 72 18.77 5.66 -27.92
CA VAL A 72 19.79 5.21 -28.90
C VAL A 72 20.12 6.37 -29.84
N THR A 73 21.38 6.80 -29.92
CA THR A 73 21.81 7.96 -30.73
C THR A 73 21.64 7.72 -32.24
N ASN A 74 21.67 8.79 -33.05
CA ASN A 74 21.56 8.65 -34.51
C ASN A 74 22.70 7.82 -35.11
N GLU A 75 23.90 7.94 -34.56
CA GLU A 75 25.08 7.16 -34.97
C GLU A 75 24.93 5.67 -34.58
N GLN A 76 24.45 5.38 -33.37
CA GLN A 76 24.16 4.00 -32.94
C GLN A 76 23.04 3.37 -33.78
N TRP A 77 22.04 4.15 -34.20
CA TRP A 77 20.98 3.66 -35.09
C TRP A 77 21.52 3.28 -36.46
N ILE A 78 22.41 4.08 -37.05
CA ILE A 78 23.08 3.75 -38.32
C ILE A 78 23.85 2.43 -38.18
N ASN A 79 24.62 2.25 -37.10
CA ASN A 79 25.37 1.02 -36.86
C ASN A 79 24.48 -0.22 -36.71
N ILE A 80 23.33 -0.09 -36.05
CA ILE A 80 22.35 -1.18 -35.92
C ILE A 80 21.74 -1.54 -37.28
N GLN A 81 21.41 -0.54 -38.09
CA GLN A 81 20.86 -0.74 -39.43
C GLN A 81 21.88 -1.39 -40.37
N ASP A 82 23.14 -0.95 -40.33
CA ASP A 82 24.23 -1.54 -41.12
C ASP A 82 24.52 -2.99 -40.70
N TYR A 83 24.53 -3.27 -39.40
CA TYR A 83 24.70 -4.62 -38.88
C TYR A 83 23.55 -5.56 -39.31
N PHE A 84 22.30 -5.08 -39.26
CA PHE A 84 21.14 -5.84 -39.75
C PHE A 84 21.26 -6.17 -41.24
N ASN A 85 21.57 -5.17 -42.06
CA ASN A 85 21.70 -5.34 -43.50
C ASN A 85 22.84 -6.31 -43.84
N LYS A 86 23.95 -6.25 -43.10
CA LYS A 86 25.07 -7.19 -43.23
C LYS A 86 24.65 -8.62 -42.89
N LEU A 87 23.92 -8.83 -41.79
CA LEU A 87 23.39 -10.16 -41.43
C LEU A 87 22.48 -10.75 -42.50
N ILE A 88 21.67 -9.92 -43.17
CA ILE A 88 20.82 -10.36 -44.28
C ILE A 88 21.68 -10.70 -45.51
N GLN A 89 22.68 -9.89 -45.86
CA GLN A 89 23.53 -10.12 -47.03
C GLN A 89 24.43 -11.37 -46.88
N GLU A 90 24.90 -11.66 -45.67
CA GLU A 90 25.77 -12.82 -45.39
C GLU A 90 25.00 -14.13 -45.18
N SER A 91 23.66 -14.06 -45.13
CA SER A 91 22.80 -15.22 -44.86
C SER A 91 22.53 -16.08 -46.10
N SER A 92 22.49 -17.41 -45.91
CA SER A 92 22.07 -18.36 -46.95
C SER A 92 20.54 -18.39 -47.11
N ALA A 93 20.03 -18.82 -48.27
CA ALA A 93 18.58 -18.86 -48.56
C ALA A 93 17.72 -19.64 -47.54
N ASN A 94 18.32 -20.59 -46.80
CA ASN A 94 17.64 -21.42 -45.80
C ASN A 94 17.86 -20.95 -44.35
N THR A 95 18.48 -19.79 -44.14
CA THR A 95 18.76 -19.28 -42.79
C THR A 95 17.44 -18.91 -42.09
N SER A 96 17.25 -19.40 -40.87
CA SER A 96 16.06 -19.11 -40.06
C SER A 96 16.05 -17.67 -39.57
N LEU A 97 14.89 -17.03 -39.65
CA LEU A 97 14.70 -15.67 -39.14
C LEU A 97 14.96 -15.56 -37.64
N TYR A 98 14.71 -16.64 -36.88
CA TYR A 98 14.97 -16.71 -35.44
C TYR A 98 16.44 -16.39 -35.12
N SER A 99 17.38 -16.97 -35.86
CA SER A 99 18.82 -16.78 -35.64
C SER A 99 19.25 -15.34 -35.89
N ILE A 100 18.69 -14.68 -36.92
CA ILE A 100 18.98 -13.27 -37.20
C ILE A 100 18.47 -12.36 -36.09
N ILE A 101 17.26 -12.63 -35.59
CA ILE A 101 16.65 -11.82 -34.54
C ILE A 101 17.42 -11.96 -33.22
N GLN A 102 17.89 -13.16 -32.89
CA GLN A 102 18.71 -13.37 -31.70
C GLN A 102 20.04 -12.59 -31.78
N LEU A 103 20.74 -12.67 -32.91
CA LEU A 103 22.02 -11.96 -33.11
C LEU A 103 21.87 -10.45 -33.03
N ILE A 104 20.78 -9.89 -33.59
CA ILE A 104 20.57 -8.45 -33.52
C ILE A 104 20.16 -7.97 -32.11
N GLN A 105 19.40 -8.77 -31.37
CA GLN A 105 19.08 -8.49 -29.97
C GLN A 105 20.34 -8.49 -29.10
N GLU A 106 21.26 -9.43 -29.32
CA GLU A 106 22.56 -9.47 -28.63
C GLU A 106 23.41 -8.24 -28.95
N TYR A 107 23.44 -7.81 -30.22
CA TYR A 107 24.16 -6.60 -30.63
C TYR A 107 23.59 -5.32 -30.00
N ILE A 108 22.26 -5.17 -29.97
CA ILE A 108 21.58 -4.05 -29.30
C ILE A 108 21.91 -4.03 -27.79
N LEU A 109 21.96 -5.19 -27.15
CA LEU A 109 22.35 -5.31 -25.73
C LEU A 109 23.81 -4.89 -25.48
N GLN A 110 24.74 -5.17 -26.40
CA GLN A 110 26.14 -4.75 -26.27
C GLN A 110 26.28 -3.22 -26.33
N ILE A 111 25.60 -2.57 -27.28
CA ILE A 111 25.59 -1.09 -27.41
C ILE A 111 25.05 -0.43 -26.13
N SER A 112 24.04 -1.05 -25.49
CA SER A 112 23.48 -0.54 -24.23
C SER A 112 24.45 -0.63 -23.03
N LYS A 113 25.38 -1.60 -23.01
CA LYS A 113 26.38 -1.77 -21.94
C LYS A 113 27.56 -0.81 -22.05
N GLU A 114 27.93 -0.39 -23.25
CA GLU A 114 29.00 0.60 -23.46
C GLU A 114 28.61 2.00 -22.92
N ASN A 115 27.32 2.35 -23.00
CA ASN A 115 26.77 3.59 -22.45
C ASN A 115 26.96 3.71 -20.91
N PHE A 116 27.12 2.60 -20.18
CA PHE A 116 27.33 2.61 -18.72
C PHE A 116 28.76 2.97 -18.29
N LYS A 117 29.76 2.78 -19.16
CA LYS A 117 31.15 3.11 -18.83
C LYS A 117 31.48 4.59 -19.11
N SER A 118 30.93 5.19 -20.17
CA SER A 118 31.13 6.60 -20.49
C SER A 118 30.36 7.55 -19.55
N ASN A 119 29.17 7.14 -19.09
CA ASN A 119 28.35 7.95 -18.18
C ASN A 119 28.93 8.09 -16.77
N LYS A 120 29.83 7.20 -16.32
CA LYS A 120 30.43 7.27 -14.97
C LYS A 120 31.41 8.44 -14.81
N GLN A 121 32.03 8.92 -15.89
CA GLN A 121 32.92 10.09 -15.88
C GLN A 121 32.15 11.41 -16.01
N ASN A 122 31.01 11.44 -16.73
CA ASN A 122 30.14 12.62 -16.82
C ASN A 122 29.23 12.82 -15.60
N PHE A 123 28.97 11.75 -14.82
CA PHE A 123 28.18 11.85 -13.59
C PHE A 123 28.92 12.63 -12.48
N ILE A 124 30.25 12.52 -12.42
CA ILE A 124 31.07 13.18 -11.37
C ILE A 124 31.23 14.68 -11.64
N SER A 125 31.25 15.11 -12.90
CA SER A 125 31.30 16.55 -13.27
C SER A 125 29.93 17.25 -13.22
N THR A 126 28.84 16.47 -13.22
CA THR A 126 27.48 16.99 -13.16
C THR A 126 27.02 17.20 -11.71
N ILE A 127 27.44 16.35 -10.76
CA ILE A 127 27.14 16.49 -9.32
C ILE A 127 27.70 17.79 -8.71
N SER A 128 28.78 18.35 -9.26
CA SER A 128 29.34 19.63 -8.80
C SER A 128 28.61 20.87 -9.32
N ARG A 129 27.71 20.73 -10.30
CA ARG A 129 26.87 21.83 -10.83
C ARG A 129 25.41 21.78 -10.38
N PHE A 130 24.92 20.65 -9.87
CA PHE A 130 23.52 20.47 -9.45
C PHE A 130 23.22 20.80 -7.98
N LYS A 131 24.16 21.45 -7.26
CA LYS A 131 23.93 21.92 -5.89
C LYS A 131 23.33 23.32 -5.78
N GLU A 132 23.04 24.02 -6.88
CA GLU A 132 22.49 25.38 -6.82
C GLU A 132 21.08 25.58 -7.43
N ASP A 133 20.54 24.65 -8.23
CA ASP A 133 19.29 24.92 -8.98
C ASP A 133 18.11 23.95 -8.72
N ALA A 134 17.93 23.47 -7.49
CA ALA A 134 16.74 22.71 -7.11
C ALA A 134 15.66 23.60 -6.46
N SER A 135 15.00 24.42 -7.27
CA SER A 135 13.66 24.95 -6.95
C SER A 135 12.76 24.95 -8.19
N THR A 136 11.59 24.30 -8.08
CA THR A 136 10.38 24.28 -8.96
C THR A 136 10.27 23.31 -10.17
N GLN A 137 9.23 22.44 -10.19
CA GLN A 137 8.60 21.82 -11.40
C GLN A 137 7.09 21.47 -11.18
N ILE A 138 6.27 21.47 -12.26
CA ILE A 138 4.77 21.44 -12.37
C ILE A 138 4.29 20.36 -13.40
N GLU A 139 3.09 19.72 -13.24
CA GLU A 139 2.48 18.63 -14.10
C GLU A 139 1.59 19.09 -15.32
N LYS A 140 1.28 18.20 -16.31
CA LYS A 140 0.62 18.47 -17.65
C LYS A 140 -0.72 17.72 -17.95
N PHE A 141 -1.58 18.29 -18.83
CA PHE A 141 -2.98 17.88 -19.20
C PHE A 141 -3.11 16.88 -20.40
N ARG A 142 -4.22 16.09 -20.47
CA ARG A 142 -4.42 14.89 -21.36
C ARG A 142 -5.04 15.20 -22.76
N SER A 143 -4.93 14.26 -23.73
CA SER A 143 -5.21 14.48 -25.18
C SER A 143 -6.51 13.82 -25.72
N ALA A 144 -7.01 14.32 -26.88
CA ALA A 144 -8.28 13.89 -27.51
C ALA A 144 -8.31 12.42 -27.95
N ASP A 145 -7.15 11.86 -28.33
CA ASP A 145 -7.02 10.46 -28.76
C ASP A 145 -7.36 9.46 -27.64
N LEU A 146 -6.93 9.78 -26.41
CA LEU A 146 -7.17 8.94 -25.24
C LEU A 146 -8.67 8.87 -24.92
N ILE A 147 -9.38 9.97 -25.11
CA ILE A 147 -10.82 10.08 -24.87
C ILE A 147 -11.61 9.33 -25.94
N PHE A 148 -11.21 9.44 -27.22
CA PHE A 148 -11.81 8.67 -28.31
C PHE A 148 -11.78 7.17 -28.02
N ASN A 149 -10.61 6.65 -27.65
CA ASN A 149 -10.42 5.23 -27.41
C ASN A 149 -11.21 4.74 -26.19
N ARG A 150 -11.36 5.57 -25.16
CA ARG A 150 -12.21 5.24 -24.01
C ARG A 150 -13.67 5.09 -24.42
N ILE A 151 -14.24 6.06 -25.15
CA ILE A 151 -15.64 5.98 -25.62
C ILE A 151 -15.83 4.77 -26.56
N ALA A 152 -14.83 4.44 -27.38
CA ALA A 152 -14.91 3.30 -28.29
C ALA A 152 -14.97 1.94 -27.58
N HIS A 153 -14.34 1.81 -26.41
CA HIS A 153 -14.17 0.54 -25.68
C HIS A 153 -15.04 0.42 -24.42
N ASP A 154 -15.61 1.51 -23.91
CA ASP A 154 -16.49 1.51 -22.75
C ASP A 154 -17.91 1.06 -23.16
N THR A 155 -18.30 -0.14 -22.73
CA THR A 155 -19.59 -0.75 -23.07
C THR A 155 -20.78 -0.13 -22.33
N THR A 156 -20.51 0.75 -21.35
CA THR A 156 -21.55 1.46 -20.60
C THR A 156 -22.02 2.75 -21.29
N ILE A 157 -21.31 3.20 -22.33
CA ILE A 157 -21.61 4.41 -23.09
C ILE A 157 -22.36 4.04 -24.38
N ASP A 158 -23.57 4.57 -24.56
CA ASP A 158 -24.31 4.40 -25.83
C ASP A 158 -23.71 5.28 -26.94
N ARG A 159 -22.92 4.65 -27.81
CA ARG A 159 -22.18 5.28 -28.91
C ARG A 159 -23.09 5.97 -29.94
N LEU A 160 -24.36 5.59 -30.05
CA LEU A 160 -25.30 6.24 -30.97
C LEU A 160 -25.66 7.68 -30.55
N GLN A 161 -25.47 7.99 -29.26
CA GLN A 161 -25.78 9.30 -28.67
C GLN A 161 -24.55 10.20 -28.51
N VAL A 162 -23.40 9.78 -29.07
CA VAL A 162 -22.14 10.53 -28.96
C VAL A 162 -21.91 11.38 -30.21
N LEU A 163 -21.59 12.66 -30.00
CA LEU A 163 -21.20 13.63 -31.02
C LEU A 163 -19.77 14.13 -30.79
N ILE A 164 -19.02 14.31 -31.87
CA ILE A 164 -17.65 14.82 -31.87
C ILE A 164 -17.63 16.21 -32.51
N GLY A 165 -17.22 17.21 -31.73
CA GLY A 165 -17.04 18.58 -32.21
C GLY A 165 -15.61 18.79 -32.70
N TYR A 166 -15.43 19.06 -34.00
CA TYR A 166 -14.13 19.30 -34.61
C TYR A 166 -14.08 20.64 -35.35
N GLU A 167 -12.89 21.22 -35.44
CA GLU A 167 -12.65 22.52 -36.07
C GLU A 167 -12.22 22.36 -37.54
N ASP A 168 -13.08 22.78 -38.46
CA ASP A 168 -12.77 22.85 -39.88
C ASP A 168 -12.01 24.14 -40.24
N ARG A 169 -11.12 24.05 -41.23
CA ARG A 169 -10.21 25.14 -41.60
C ARG A 169 -10.91 26.35 -42.21
N PHE A 170 -12.12 26.20 -42.73
CA PHE A 170 -12.79 27.26 -43.49
C PHE A 170 -14.16 27.63 -42.90
N THR A 171 -14.82 26.73 -42.17
CA THR A 171 -16.20 26.91 -41.71
C THR A 171 -16.38 26.89 -40.19
N GLY A 172 -15.32 26.65 -39.42
CA GLY A 172 -15.36 26.66 -37.95
C GLY A 172 -15.76 25.31 -37.35
N ILE A 173 -16.40 25.31 -36.18
CA ILE A 173 -16.67 24.08 -35.44
C ILE A 173 -17.90 23.37 -36.01
N HIS A 174 -17.74 22.10 -36.39
CA HIS A 174 -18.81 21.21 -36.81
C HIS A 174 -18.94 20.01 -35.87
N GLU A 175 -20.17 19.50 -35.69
CA GLU A 175 -20.45 18.28 -34.92
C GLU A 175 -20.74 17.12 -35.90
N ILE A 176 -20.17 15.96 -35.64
CA ILE A 176 -20.44 14.70 -36.37
C ILE A 176 -20.75 13.58 -35.38
N LYS A 177 -21.60 12.63 -35.75
CA LYS A 177 -21.87 11.46 -34.91
C LYS A 177 -20.63 10.59 -34.77
N PHE A 178 -20.44 10.02 -33.59
CA PHE A 178 -19.28 9.19 -33.27
C PHE A 178 -19.11 8.02 -34.25
N ASN A 179 -20.22 7.40 -34.66
CA ASN A 179 -20.21 6.29 -35.62
C ASN A 179 -19.96 6.73 -37.08
N GLU A 180 -20.15 8.02 -37.39
CA GLU A 180 -19.90 8.60 -38.72
C GLU A 180 -18.50 9.23 -38.79
N PHE A 181 -17.78 9.35 -37.66
CA PHE A 181 -16.44 9.89 -37.60
C PHE A 181 -15.41 8.86 -38.07
N LYS A 182 -14.68 9.22 -39.13
CA LYS A 182 -13.59 8.41 -39.67
C LYS A 182 -12.25 9.11 -39.47
N LYS A 183 -11.27 8.38 -38.92
CA LYS A 183 -9.92 8.92 -38.71
C LYS A 183 -9.22 9.07 -40.07
N ILE A 184 -8.26 10.00 -40.19
CA ILE A 184 -7.47 10.19 -41.42
C ILE A 184 -6.82 8.90 -41.95
N HIS A 185 -6.49 7.96 -41.08
CA HIS A 185 -5.88 6.69 -41.49
C HIS A 185 -6.88 5.67 -42.07
N GLU A 186 -8.17 6.02 -42.14
CA GLU A 186 -9.26 5.14 -42.55
C GLU A 186 -10.03 5.63 -43.80
N ASP A 187 -9.89 6.91 -44.20
CA ASP A 187 -10.43 7.48 -45.46
C ASP A 187 -9.67 8.77 -45.84
N ASP A 188 -9.45 9.03 -47.15
CA ASP A 188 -8.67 10.17 -47.68
C ASP A 188 -9.24 11.57 -47.32
N TYR A 189 -10.48 11.62 -46.81
CA TYR A 189 -11.17 12.84 -46.34
C TYR A 189 -11.44 12.83 -44.82
N GLY A 190 -10.77 11.96 -44.06
CA GLY A 190 -10.95 11.83 -42.61
C GLY A 190 -10.52 13.07 -41.82
N ILE A 191 -11.04 13.22 -40.61
CA ILE A 191 -10.78 14.39 -39.75
C ILE A 191 -9.59 14.09 -38.81
N PRO A 192 -8.54 14.93 -38.76
CA PRO A 192 -7.40 14.71 -37.87
C PRO A 192 -7.79 14.84 -36.39
N MET A 193 -7.28 13.96 -35.51
CA MET A 193 -7.64 13.96 -34.08
C MET A 193 -7.26 15.26 -33.37
N HIS A 194 -6.16 15.92 -33.77
CA HIS A 194 -5.78 17.21 -33.20
C HIS A 194 -6.73 18.35 -33.58
N ARG A 195 -7.73 18.12 -34.44
CA ARG A 195 -8.80 19.08 -34.72
C ARG A 195 -10.06 18.82 -33.91
N ILE A 196 -10.13 17.71 -33.18
CA ILE A 196 -11.21 17.48 -32.23
C ILE A 196 -11.04 18.42 -31.07
N ARG A 197 -12.10 19.17 -30.80
CA ARG A 197 -12.15 20.20 -29.77
C ARG A 197 -12.93 19.72 -28.55
N TYR A 198 -14.02 18.99 -28.76
CA TYR A 198 -14.78 18.40 -27.66
C TYR A 198 -15.52 17.12 -28.06
N TYR A 199 -15.89 16.33 -27.04
CA TYR A 199 -16.80 15.19 -27.15
C TYR A 199 -18.08 15.47 -26.37
N LYS A 200 -19.23 15.03 -26.88
CA LYS A 200 -20.56 15.28 -26.30
C LYS A 200 -21.36 13.98 -26.25
N ILE A 201 -22.01 13.70 -25.13
CA ILE A 201 -22.83 12.50 -24.93
C ILE A 201 -24.20 12.97 -24.45
N ASN A 202 -25.29 12.53 -25.09
CA ASN A 202 -26.67 12.93 -24.75
C ASN A 202 -26.91 14.46 -24.72
N GLY A 203 -26.15 15.22 -25.51
CA GLY A 203 -26.26 16.68 -25.55
C GLY A 203 -25.37 17.44 -24.57
N SER A 204 -24.63 16.76 -23.69
CA SER A 204 -23.70 17.39 -22.72
C SER A 204 -22.24 17.17 -23.10
N ILE A 205 -21.40 18.22 -23.02
CA ILE A 205 -19.97 18.12 -23.32
C ILE A 205 -19.32 17.28 -22.21
N VAL A 206 -18.48 16.32 -22.54
CA VAL A 206 -17.84 15.43 -21.54
C VAL A 206 -16.32 15.57 -21.56
N TRP A 207 -15.78 16.22 -22.58
CA TRP A 207 -14.36 16.54 -22.69
C TRP A 207 -14.18 17.76 -23.61
N ASP A 208 -13.40 18.77 -23.23
CA ASP A 208 -13.05 19.95 -24.04
C ASP A 208 -11.56 20.28 -23.92
N ARG A 209 -10.86 20.27 -25.05
CA ARG A 209 -9.41 20.50 -25.12
C ARG A 209 -9.01 21.92 -24.74
N THR A 210 -9.81 22.90 -25.15
CA THR A 210 -9.54 24.32 -24.94
C THR A 210 -9.75 24.71 -23.48
N LYS A 211 -10.80 24.17 -22.87
CA LYS A 211 -11.16 24.42 -21.46
C LYS A 211 -10.43 23.50 -20.48
N LYS A 212 -9.59 22.58 -20.98
CA LYS A 212 -8.92 21.52 -20.20
C LYS A 212 -9.89 20.74 -19.30
N PHE A 213 -11.00 20.34 -19.90
CA PHE A 213 -12.19 19.80 -19.26
C PHE A 213 -12.29 18.30 -19.58
N ASP A 214 -12.43 17.40 -18.59
CA ASP A 214 -12.39 15.94 -18.80
C ASP A 214 -13.18 15.15 -17.75
N ILE A 215 -14.49 14.98 -17.99
CA ILE A 215 -15.39 14.24 -17.10
C ILE A 215 -15.23 12.73 -17.25
N LEU A 216 -14.93 12.23 -18.45
CA LEU A 216 -14.88 10.80 -18.72
C LEU A 216 -13.78 10.09 -17.93
N THR A 217 -12.66 10.75 -17.60
CA THR A 217 -11.52 10.10 -16.91
C THR A 217 -11.23 10.62 -15.50
N GLY A 218 -12.10 11.44 -14.92
CA GLY A 218 -11.96 11.91 -13.54
C GLY A 218 -10.92 13.01 -13.35
N SER A 219 -10.76 13.90 -14.34
CA SER A 219 -10.15 15.21 -14.08
C SER A 219 -11.30 16.18 -13.80
N GLU A 220 -11.49 16.62 -12.57
CA GLU A 220 -12.53 17.60 -12.26
C GLU A 220 -12.38 18.84 -13.14
N ILE A 221 -13.28 18.98 -14.11
CA ILE A 221 -14.04 20.21 -14.23
C ILE A 221 -15.51 19.79 -14.23
N HIS A 222 -16.25 20.31 -13.26
CA HIS A 222 -17.67 20.07 -13.07
C HIS A 222 -18.48 20.41 -14.33
N HIS A 223 -19.33 19.49 -14.79
CA HIS A 223 -20.59 19.88 -15.42
C HIS A 223 -21.75 19.67 -14.45
N GLU A 224 -22.42 20.77 -14.15
CA GLU A 224 -23.85 20.79 -13.94
C GLU A 224 -24.55 20.08 -15.11
N THR A 225 -25.38 19.08 -14.83
CA THR A 225 -26.84 19.14 -15.00
C THR A 225 -27.39 17.71 -15.00
N THR A 226 -28.06 17.31 -13.91
CA THR A 226 -29.44 16.81 -14.01
C THR A 226 -30.11 16.86 -12.62
N VAL A 227 -30.91 17.90 -12.44
CA VAL A 227 -32.20 17.94 -11.75
C VAL A 227 -32.39 16.92 -10.63
N CYS A 228 -31.90 17.27 -9.45
CA CYS A 228 -32.67 17.04 -8.23
C CYS A 228 -33.16 18.41 -7.77
N THR A 229 -34.47 18.53 -7.63
CA THR A 229 -35.20 19.72 -7.20
C THR A 229 -34.47 20.47 -6.08
N GLU A 230 -34.03 21.68 -6.39
CA GLU A 230 -33.53 22.66 -5.42
C GLU A 230 -34.57 22.89 -4.34
N GLN A 231 -34.29 22.39 -3.14
CA GLN A 231 -34.55 23.16 -1.94
C GLN A 231 -33.18 23.68 -1.50
N GLU A 232 -32.84 24.92 -1.88
CA GLU A 232 -31.72 25.62 -1.25
C GLU A 232 -31.97 25.65 0.26
N SER A 233 -31.25 24.82 1.01
CA SER A 233 -31.28 24.86 2.47
C SER A 233 -30.56 26.12 2.91
N ASN A 234 -31.33 27.15 3.30
CA ASN A 234 -30.86 28.42 3.87
C ASN A 234 -30.24 28.25 5.28
N LEU A 235 -29.42 27.22 5.48
CA LEU A 235 -28.70 27.00 6.74
C LEU A 235 -27.56 28.02 6.85
N VAL A 236 -27.48 28.67 8.01
CA VAL A 236 -26.39 29.56 8.43
C VAL A 236 -25.75 29.03 9.71
N GLU A 237 -24.60 29.58 10.10
CA GLU A 237 -23.98 29.28 11.40
C GLU A 237 -24.97 29.52 12.55
N GLY A 238 -25.15 28.54 13.44
CA GLY A 238 -26.13 28.67 14.52
C GLY A 238 -26.56 27.36 15.17
N LEU A 239 -27.57 27.47 16.03
CA LEU A 239 -28.21 26.34 16.73
C LEU A 239 -29.50 25.96 16.02
N TYR A 240 -29.73 24.66 15.82
CA TYR A 240 -30.90 24.13 15.13
C TYR A 240 -31.55 22.99 15.92
N ARG A 241 -32.86 22.80 15.71
CA ARG A 241 -33.63 21.65 16.19
C ARG A 241 -34.62 21.23 15.11
N TYR A 242 -34.92 19.94 15.02
CA TYR A 242 -35.99 19.47 14.14
C TYR A 242 -37.37 19.72 14.77
N ASP A 243 -38.26 20.36 14.04
CA ASP A 243 -39.65 20.55 14.42
C ASP A 243 -40.53 19.50 13.73
N GLN A 244 -41.09 18.59 14.53
CA GLN A 244 -41.94 17.49 14.05
C GLN A 244 -43.26 17.98 13.44
N SER A 245 -43.77 19.15 13.85
CA SER A 245 -45.05 19.66 13.37
C SER A 245 -44.99 20.19 11.93
N ILE A 246 -43.87 20.80 11.57
CA ILE A 246 -43.63 21.36 10.23
C ILE A 246 -42.62 20.55 9.41
N GLN A 247 -42.10 19.45 9.99
CA GLN A 247 -41.12 18.54 9.38
C GLN A 247 -39.87 19.24 8.82
N GLN A 248 -39.35 20.22 9.57
CA GLN A 248 -38.21 21.03 9.13
C GLN A 248 -37.25 21.34 10.29
N TRP A 249 -35.98 21.55 9.94
CA TRP A 249 -34.98 22.08 10.86
C TRP A 249 -35.20 23.57 11.06
N ILE A 250 -35.43 23.99 12.31
CA ILE A 250 -35.64 25.38 12.70
C ILE A 250 -34.44 25.95 13.45
N SER A 251 -34.06 27.18 13.09
CA SER A 251 -33.05 27.94 13.83
C SER A 251 -33.58 28.32 15.20
N CYS A 252 -32.77 28.07 16.23
CA CYS A 252 -33.08 28.35 17.62
C CYS A 252 -32.32 29.60 18.08
N SER A 253 -32.98 30.46 18.85
CA SER A 253 -32.31 31.57 19.54
C SER A 253 -31.29 31.04 20.54
N TYR A 254 -30.09 31.62 20.55
CA TYR A 254 -29.01 31.26 21.46
C TYR A 254 -28.36 32.50 22.07
N ILE A 255 -27.65 32.29 23.17
CA ILE A 255 -26.88 33.31 23.87
C ILE A 255 -25.41 33.10 23.53
N SER A 256 -24.68 34.16 23.17
CA SER A 256 -23.23 34.08 23.02
C SER A 256 -22.58 33.97 24.40
N LEU A 257 -21.48 33.22 24.53
CA LEU A 257 -20.77 33.08 25.81
C LEU A 257 -20.37 34.41 26.44
N ALA A 258 -20.08 35.44 25.64
CA ALA A 258 -19.72 36.77 26.15
C ALA A 258 -20.91 37.51 26.80
N SER A 259 -22.14 37.13 26.44
CA SER A 259 -23.39 37.73 26.91
C SER A 259 -24.11 36.90 27.98
N ASP A 260 -23.56 35.76 28.37
CA ASP A 260 -24.18 34.89 29.39
C ASP A 260 -24.05 35.53 30.79
N ASN A 261 -25.17 35.61 31.51
CA ASN A 261 -25.23 36.11 32.88
C ASN A 261 -25.74 35.00 33.80
N LEU A 262 -24.87 34.50 34.69
CA LEU A 262 -25.19 33.43 35.64
C LEU A 262 -26.40 33.77 36.56
N LYS A 263 -26.72 35.06 36.75
CA LYS A 263 -27.83 35.51 37.61
C LYS A 263 -29.21 35.46 36.95
N THR A 264 -29.30 35.26 35.64
CA THR A 264 -30.58 35.09 34.95
C THR A 264 -30.90 33.59 34.85
N PRO A 265 -32.06 33.12 35.37
CA PRO A 265 -32.43 31.72 35.29
C PRO A 265 -32.57 31.32 33.83
N SER A 266 -31.83 30.29 33.44
CA SER A 266 -31.91 29.70 32.11
C SER A 266 -33.23 28.95 31.98
N ILE A 267 -33.94 29.21 30.88
CA ILE A 267 -35.11 28.48 30.38
C ILE A 267 -34.87 26.95 30.45
N ASP A 268 -35.93 26.17 30.60
CA ASP A 268 -35.94 24.71 30.65
C ASP A 268 -35.02 24.05 29.59
N ASN A 269 -34.44 22.89 29.95
CA ASN A 269 -33.59 22.01 29.12
C ASN A 269 -32.17 22.49 28.81
N VAL A 270 -31.50 23.21 29.72
CA VAL A 270 -30.06 23.54 29.60
C VAL A 270 -29.13 22.75 30.54
N PHE A 271 -29.70 21.87 31.34
CA PHE A 271 -28.98 21.04 32.30
C PHE A 271 -28.43 19.81 31.60
N ILE A 272 -27.14 19.52 31.85
CA ILE A 272 -26.57 18.22 31.47
C ILE A 272 -27.18 17.14 32.38
N PRO A 273 -27.57 15.98 31.84
CA PRO A 273 -28.07 14.86 32.63
C PRO A 273 -27.05 14.36 33.67
N GLU A 274 -27.52 13.80 34.79
CA GLU A 274 -26.63 13.19 35.81
C GLU A 274 -25.70 12.11 35.24
N ARG A 275 -26.16 11.39 34.22
CA ARG A 275 -25.35 10.47 33.41
C ARG A 275 -25.43 10.92 31.96
N CYS A 276 -24.29 11.34 31.43
CA CYS A 276 -24.19 11.87 30.07
C CYS A 276 -23.16 11.06 29.28
N GLN A 277 -23.57 10.52 28.14
CA GLN A 277 -22.70 9.81 27.20
C GLN A 277 -22.13 10.78 26.16
N PHE A 278 -20.81 10.77 26.02
CA PHE A 278 -20.09 11.59 25.06
C PHE A 278 -19.52 10.71 23.95
N LEU A 279 -19.62 11.18 22.72
CA LEU A 279 -18.97 10.57 21.57
C LEU A 279 -18.25 11.64 20.77
N THR A 280 -17.02 11.34 20.36
CA THR A 280 -16.28 12.17 19.41
C THR A 280 -15.85 11.35 18.21
N TRP A 281 -15.89 11.95 17.03
CA TRP A 281 -15.48 11.27 15.80
C TRP A 281 -14.93 12.28 14.78
N ASN A 282 -13.71 12.04 14.31
CA ASN A 282 -13.17 12.73 13.14
C ASN A 282 -13.74 12.08 11.87
N ILE A 283 -14.64 12.79 11.18
CA ILE A 283 -15.33 12.28 10.01
C ILE A 283 -14.36 12.02 8.88
N LEU A 284 -13.13 12.55 8.82
CA LEU A 284 -12.17 12.38 7.72
C LEU A 284 -12.72 12.87 6.36
N PHE A 285 -12.12 13.90 5.81
CA PHE A 285 -12.43 14.40 4.46
C PHE A 285 -11.47 13.88 3.38
N ASP A 286 -11.88 13.90 2.12
CA ASP A 286 -11.22 13.16 1.03
C ASP A 286 -10.08 13.92 0.32
N TYR A 287 -9.23 14.62 1.07
CA TYR A 287 -8.22 15.51 0.47
C TYR A 287 -6.93 14.77 0.09
N TYR A 288 -6.63 13.69 0.81
CA TYR A 288 -5.42 12.91 0.61
C TYR A 288 -5.83 11.50 0.22
N GLN A 289 -5.47 11.10 -1.00
CA GLN A 289 -5.70 9.75 -1.51
C GLN A 289 -7.18 9.32 -1.51
N SER A 290 -8.05 10.15 -2.10
CA SER A 290 -9.50 9.86 -2.25
C SER A 290 -9.80 8.50 -2.88
N GLU A 291 -8.86 7.94 -3.64
CA GLU A 291 -8.90 6.59 -4.21
C GLU A 291 -8.82 5.43 -3.19
N PHE A 292 -8.36 5.71 -1.96
CA PHE A 292 -8.33 4.75 -0.85
C PHE A 292 -9.41 5.03 0.20
N ILE A 293 -10.13 6.15 0.09
CA ILE A 293 -11.16 6.55 1.04
C ILE A 293 -12.52 6.20 0.42
N TYR A 294 -13.14 5.12 0.90
CA TYR A 294 -14.48 4.70 0.46
C TYR A 294 -15.58 5.61 1.07
N THR A 295 -15.61 6.88 0.70
CA THR A 295 -16.39 7.95 1.35
C THR A 295 -17.86 7.60 1.58
N ASN A 296 -18.56 7.14 0.54
CA ASN A 296 -19.98 6.84 0.64
C ASN A 296 -20.26 5.69 1.62
N GLN A 297 -19.49 4.60 1.52
CA GLN A 297 -19.61 3.45 2.42
C GLN A 297 -19.27 3.85 3.86
N ARG A 298 -18.24 4.66 4.04
CA ARG A 298 -17.80 5.18 5.34
C ARG A 298 -18.83 6.07 6.00
N TYR A 299 -19.45 6.98 5.24
CA TYR A 299 -20.53 7.83 5.74
C TYR A 299 -21.72 7.00 6.22
N GLU A 300 -22.15 5.99 5.45
CA GLU A 300 -23.22 5.08 5.85
C GLU A 300 -22.88 4.33 7.16
N GLU A 301 -21.67 3.78 7.28
CA GLU A 301 -21.26 3.03 8.47
C GLU A 301 -21.11 3.94 9.70
N ILE A 302 -20.61 5.17 9.54
CA ILE A 302 -20.56 6.16 10.63
C ILE A 302 -21.98 6.46 11.13
N LEU A 303 -22.93 6.74 10.23
CA LEU A 303 -24.32 7.03 10.61
C LEU A 303 -24.97 5.84 11.32
N LYS A 304 -24.76 4.61 10.84
CA LYS A 304 -25.21 3.38 11.51
C LYS A 304 -24.64 3.24 12.92
N THR A 305 -23.35 3.56 13.09
CA THR A 305 -22.67 3.46 14.38
C THR A 305 -23.16 4.52 15.37
N LEU A 306 -23.32 5.77 14.92
CA LEU A 306 -23.91 6.84 15.73
C LEU A 306 -25.33 6.46 16.19
N LYS A 307 -26.12 5.88 15.29
CA LYS A 307 -27.46 5.36 15.58
C LYS A 307 -27.45 4.19 16.56
N SER A 308 -26.44 3.32 16.58
CA SER A 308 -26.41 2.20 17.54
C SER A 308 -26.09 2.65 18.96
N PHE A 309 -25.29 3.71 19.13
CA PHE A 309 -24.90 4.22 20.45
C PHE A 309 -25.91 5.23 21.02
N LEU A 310 -26.56 6.05 20.18
CA LEU A 310 -27.47 7.14 20.59
C LEU A 310 -26.95 8.02 21.74
N PRO A 311 -25.71 8.51 21.67
CA PRO A 311 -25.07 9.27 22.75
C PRO A 311 -25.77 10.62 23.01
N ASP A 312 -25.61 11.15 24.21
CA ASP A 312 -26.23 12.40 24.63
C ASP A 312 -25.56 13.63 24.00
N ILE A 313 -24.22 13.62 23.87
CA ILE A 313 -23.45 14.66 23.20
C ILE A 313 -22.52 14.04 22.14
N ILE A 314 -22.58 14.57 20.92
CA ILE A 314 -21.72 14.16 19.79
C ILE A 314 -20.88 15.34 19.35
N CYS A 315 -19.56 15.16 19.29
CA CYS A 315 -18.61 16.13 18.74
C CYS A 315 -18.02 15.57 17.44
N LEU A 316 -18.31 16.19 16.31
CA LEU A 316 -17.77 15.76 15.01
C LEU A 316 -16.74 16.78 14.50
N GLN A 317 -15.65 16.27 13.93
CA GLN A 317 -14.62 17.06 13.25
C GLN A 317 -14.57 16.68 11.76
N GLU A 318 -14.01 17.56 10.93
CA GLU A 318 -13.84 17.33 9.47
C GLU A 318 -15.15 17.10 8.70
N VAL A 319 -16.25 17.68 9.18
CA VAL A 319 -17.57 17.52 8.57
C VAL A 319 -17.66 18.32 7.28
N THR A 320 -18.04 17.65 6.19
CA THR A 320 -18.35 18.27 4.89
C THR A 320 -19.85 18.55 4.76
N ILE A 321 -20.23 19.44 3.84
CA ILE A 321 -21.65 19.70 3.54
C ILE A 321 -22.41 18.43 3.10
N LYS A 322 -21.73 17.52 2.39
CA LYS A 322 -22.31 16.24 1.95
C LYS A 322 -22.68 15.36 3.15
N PHE A 323 -21.77 15.22 4.11
CA PHE A 323 -22.06 14.47 5.33
C PHE A 323 -23.13 15.14 6.19
N LEU A 324 -23.09 16.47 6.31
CA LEU A 324 -24.11 17.23 7.05
C LEU A 324 -25.51 16.96 6.49
N ASN A 325 -25.69 16.98 5.17
CA ASN A 325 -26.99 16.71 4.56
C ASN A 325 -27.48 15.29 4.87
N LEU A 326 -26.62 14.28 4.71
CA LEU A 326 -26.96 12.89 5.07
C LEU A 326 -27.33 12.76 6.55
N LEU A 327 -26.58 13.42 7.43
CA LEU A 327 -26.85 13.43 8.87
C LEU A 327 -28.20 14.08 9.18
N LEU A 328 -28.51 15.25 8.61
CA LEU A 328 -29.77 15.96 8.83
C LEU A 328 -31.00 15.18 8.31
N ASP A 329 -30.79 14.22 7.40
CA ASP A 329 -31.84 13.37 6.85
C ASP A 329 -32.18 12.17 7.75
N GLU A 330 -31.28 11.77 8.65
CA GLU A 330 -31.46 10.62 9.53
C GLU A 330 -32.70 10.73 10.44
N THR A 331 -33.53 9.69 10.45
CA THR A 331 -34.77 9.67 11.23
C THR A 331 -34.52 9.64 12.72
N TRP A 332 -33.46 8.97 13.17
CA TRP A 332 -33.16 8.83 14.59
C TRP A 332 -32.81 10.17 15.24
N LEU A 333 -32.17 11.10 14.51
CA LEU A 333 -31.90 12.45 15.02
C LEU A 333 -33.20 13.24 15.22
N LYS A 334 -34.12 13.13 14.25
CA LYS A 334 -35.43 13.77 14.26
C LYS A 334 -36.30 13.24 15.40
N GLU A 335 -36.33 11.92 15.59
CA GLU A 335 -37.13 11.22 16.61
C GLU A 335 -36.61 11.43 18.04
N ASN A 336 -35.29 11.56 18.22
CA ASN A 336 -34.66 11.70 19.54
C ASN A 336 -34.40 13.16 19.96
N ASN A 337 -35.03 14.13 19.32
CA ASN A 337 -34.96 15.56 19.67
C ASN A 337 -33.53 16.11 19.82
N TYR A 338 -32.67 15.87 18.83
CA TYR A 338 -31.33 16.45 18.84
C TYR A 338 -31.34 17.95 18.51
N TYR A 339 -30.56 18.70 19.27
CA TYR A 339 -30.10 20.04 18.96
C TYR A 339 -28.75 19.96 18.25
N ILE A 340 -28.50 20.82 17.26
CA ILE A 340 -27.27 20.81 16.46
C ILE A 340 -26.69 22.22 16.39
N ILE A 341 -25.42 22.38 16.78
CA ILE A 341 -24.62 23.56 16.50
C ILE A 341 -23.89 23.33 15.18
N ILE A 342 -24.18 24.15 14.18
CA ILE A 342 -23.56 24.09 12.84
C ILE A 342 -22.57 25.24 12.73
N MET A 343 -21.32 24.90 12.45
CA MET A 343 -20.25 25.87 12.18
C MET A 343 -20.34 26.39 10.73
N GLY A 344 -20.18 27.71 10.55
CA GLY A 344 -20.32 28.37 9.25
C GLY A 344 -19.37 27.83 8.18
N ASN A 345 -18.17 27.39 8.57
CA ASN A 345 -17.16 26.87 7.64
C ASN A 345 -17.64 25.63 6.86
N ILE A 346 -18.64 24.89 7.33
CA ILE A 346 -19.24 23.75 6.61
C ILE A 346 -20.06 24.24 5.41
N LEU A 347 -20.63 25.44 5.51
CA LEU A 347 -21.64 26.01 4.62
C LEU A 347 -21.04 26.95 3.54
N GLU A 348 -19.73 27.22 3.58
CA GLU A 348 -19.09 28.17 2.65
C GLU A 348 -18.85 27.57 1.25
N ASN A 349 -19.60 28.03 0.23
CA ASN A 349 -19.48 27.60 -1.19
C ASN A 349 -18.23 28.10 -1.94
N ASN A 350 -17.12 28.39 -1.24
CA ASN A 350 -15.90 28.85 -1.91
C ASN A 350 -15.10 27.68 -2.49
N GLN A 351 -14.48 27.90 -3.66
CA GLN A 351 -13.66 26.94 -4.44
C GLN A 351 -12.55 26.20 -3.66
N ASN A 352 -12.29 26.55 -2.39
CA ASN A 352 -11.37 25.90 -1.48
C ASN A 352 -12.11 25.02 -0.45
N GLN A 353 -12.94 24.09 -0.94
CA GLN A 353 -13.49 22.91 -0.26
C GLN A 353 -13.76 23.11 1.26
N PRO A 354 -15.00 23.40 1.68
CA PRO A 354 -15.34 23.68 3.08
C PRO A 354 -15.44 22.41 3.95
N TYR A 355 -14.76 22.40 5.09
CA TYR A 355 -15.03 21.47 6.19
C TYR A 355 -15.07 22.22 7.52
N GLY A 356 -15.77 21.66 8.51
CA GLY A 356 -15.89 22.25 9.82
C GLY A 356 -16.22 21.25 10.91
N GLN A 357 -16.82 21.75 11.99
CA GLN A 357 -17.15 20.96 13.18
C GLN A 357 -18.66 21.04 13.46
N LEU A 358 -19.20 19.99 14.06
CA LEU A 358 -20.57 19.94 14.55
C LEU A 358 -20.59 19.54 16.03
N MET A 359 -21.56 20.04 16.77
CA MET A 359 -21.89 19.53 18.10
C MET A 359 -23.38 19.21 18.14
N LEU A 360 -23.73 17.98 18.52
CA LEU A 360 -25.12 17.53 18.64
C LEU A 360 -25.42 17.20 20.10
N MET A 361 -26.63 17.52 20.57
CA MET A 361 -27.07 17.33 21.95
C MET A 361 -28.49 16.78 21.99
N LYS A 362 -28.69 15.64 22.66
CA LYS A 362 -29.96 14.91 22.72
C LYS A 362 -30.84 15.45 23.83
N ASN A 363 -32.07 15.86 23.55
CA ASN A 363 -33.08 16.33 24.52
C ASN A 363 -32.75 17.60 25.33
N PHE A 364 -31.54 18.14 25.28
CA PHE A 364 -31.16 19.39 25.92
C PHE A 364 -30.32 20.28 25.00
N ARG A 365 -30.29 21.58 25.29
CA ARG A 365 -29.62 22.61 24.50
C ARG A 365 -28.54 23.31 25.32
N PRO A 366 -27.62 24.06 24.69
CA PRO A 366 -26.61 24.78 25.44
C PRO A 366 -27.24 26.02 26.08
N ARG A 367 -26.76 26.39 27.27
CA ARG A 367 -27.08 27.66 27.91
C ARG A 367 -26.56 28.82 27.06
N ALA A 368 -25.32 28.71 26.62
CA ALA A 368 -24.66 29.65 25.71
C ALA A 368 -23.61 28.90 24.88
N PHE A 369 -23.29 29.39 23.69
CA PHE A 369 -22.17 28.86 22.92
C PHE A 369 -21.47 29.97 22.12
N SER A 370 -20.23 29.73 21.74
CA SER A 370 -19.52 30.56 20.76
C SER A 370 -18.62 29.68 19.88
N ILE A 371 -18.31 30.19 18.69
CA ILE A 371 -17.29 29.65 17.80
C ILE A 371 -16.08 30.57 17.89
N CYS A 372 -14.95 30.02 18.34
CA CYS A 372 -13.78 30.80 18.72
C CYS A 372 -12.59 30.46 17.80
N PRO A 373 -11.73 31.44 17.46
CA PRO A 373 -10.48 31.17 16.74
C PRO A 373 -9.48 30.45 17.64
N LEU A 374 -8.78 29.48 17.06
CA LEU A 374 -7.73 28.69 17.71
C LEU A 374 -6.33 29.31 17.53
N ASP A 375 -6.11 30.05 16.45
CA ASP A 375 -4.81 30.68 16.14
C ASP A 375 -4.96 32.20 16.03
N ILE A 376 -4.16 32.97 16.77
CA ILE A 376 -3.90 34.37 16.44
C ILE A 376 -2.63 34.41 15.60
N SER A 377 -2.75 34.66 14.30
CA SER A 377 -1.59 35.13 13.54
C SER A 377 -1.24 36.54 13.99
N GLU A 378 -0.16 36.70 14.75
CA GLU A 378 0.54 37.98 14.87
C GLU A 378 1.06 38.38 13.48
N ASN A 379 0.95 39.66 13.15
CA ASN A 379 1.28 40.33 11.87
C ASN A 379 0.16 40.38 10.81
N VAL A 380 -0.84 41.22 11.07
CA VAL A 380 -1.74 41.79 10.04
C VAL A 380 -0.99 42.87 9.26
N THR A 381 -0.30 42.50 8.18
CA THR A 381 0.05 43.42 7.08
C THR A 381 -0.08 42.79 5.69
N ASN A 382 -0.91 41.75 5.52
CA ASN A 382 -1.25 41.26 4.18
C ASN A 382 -2.75 40.92 4.07
N THR A 383 -3.37 41.51 3.05
CA THR A 383 -4.81 41.50 2.70
C THR A 383 -5.33 40.17 2.17
N ARG A 384 -4.81 39.04 2.66
CA ARG A 384 -5.41 37.71 2.47
C ARG A 384 -5.70 37.13 3.85
N LYS A 385 -6.95 37.22 4.30
CA LYS A 385 -7.44 36.56 5.54
C LYS A 385 -7.05 35.08 5.50
N LYS A 386 -5.98 34.71 6.20
CA LYS A 386 -5.56 33.32 6.36
C LYS A 386 -6.61 32.67 7.27
N ARG A 387 -7.33 31.66 6.79
CA ARG A 387 -8.34 30.93 7.59
C ARG A 387 -7.65 30.39 8.86
N THR A 388 -8.02 30.92 10.02
CA THR A 388 -7.59 30.42 11.32
C THR A 388 -8.43 29.19 11.66
N LYS A 389 -7.83 28.12 12.19
CA LYS A 389 -8.64 27.03 12.78
C LYS A 389 -9.55 27.62 13.86
N GLN A 390 -10.68 26.99 14.08
CA GLN A 390 -11.69 27.43 15.05
C GLN A 390 -12.20 26.22 15.83
N TYR A 391 -12.85 26.45 16.96
CA TYR A 391 -13.44 25.42 17.82
C TYR A 391 -14.82 25.86 18.32
N ILE A 392 -15.66 24.89 18.68
CA ILE A 392 -16.98 25.14 19.27
C ILE A 392 -16.84 24.99 20.78
N ILE A 393 -17.29 26.00 21.53
CA ILE A 393 -17.45 25.91 22.99
C ILE A 393 -18.93 26.11 23.34
N ALA A 394 -19.51 25.15 24.05
CA ALA A 394 -20.88 25.16 24.50
C ALA A 394 -20.95 25.02 26.02
N ARG A 395 -21.62 25.96 26.68
CA ARG A 395 -21.83 25.99 28.12
C ARG A 395 -23.14 25.33 28.51
N PHE A 396 -23.09 24.50 29.53
CA PHE A 396 -24.25 23.84 30.12
C PHE A 396 -24.31 24.06 31.62
N ALA A 397 -25.52 23.98 32.18
CA ALA A 397 -25.70 24.00 33.62
C ALA A 397 -25.50 22.59 34.19
N LEU A 398 -24.70 22.45 35.25
CA LEU A 398 -24.68 21.24 36.09
C LEU A 398 -25.70 21.37 37.21
N ASN A 399 -25.79 22.57 37.79
CA ASN A 399 -26.84 22.98 38.71
C ASN A 399 -27.09 24.49 38.52
N LEU A 400 -27.86 25.12 39.42
CA LEU A 400 -28.23 26.52 39.27
C LEU A 400 -27.04 27.50 39.29
N ASP A 401 -25.96 27.16 39.99
CA ASP A 401 -24.81 28.03 40.24
C ASP A 401 -23.54 27.57 39.52
N VAL A 402 -23.50 26.32 39.05
CA VAL A 402 -22.33 25.67 38.46
C VAL A 402 -22.58 25.32 37.02
N THR A 403 -21.70 25.77 36.15
CA THR A 403 -21.70 25.46 34.72
C THR A 403 -20.47 24.65 34.31
N ILE A 404 -20.58 23.94 33.20
CA ILE A 404 -19.47 23.26 32.53
C ILE A 404 -19.42 23.66 31.07
N ASP A 405 -18.21 23.91 30.57
CA ASP A 405 -17.96 24.20 29.16
C ASP A 405 -17.49 22.93 28.44
N VAL A 406 -18.24 22.46 27.45
CA VAL A 406 -17.84 21.36 26.56
C VAL A 406 -17.27 21.96 25.28
N ILE A 407 -16.04 21.57 24.94
CA ILE A 407 -15.32 22.10 23.78
C ILE A 407 -15.10 20.98 22.76
N ASN A 408 -15.61 21.17 21.55
CA ASN A 408 -15.22 20.38 20.38
C ASN A 408 -13.98 21.05 19.75
N LEU A 409 -12.84 20.37 19.77
CA LEU A 409 -11.54 20.90 19.35
C LEU A 409 -10.88 19.99 18.32
N HIS A 410 -10.32 20.58 17.27
CA HIS A 410 -9.62 19.85 16.21
C HIS A 410 -8.27 20.50 15.87
N LEU A 411 -7.18 19.96 16.40
CA LEU A 411 -5.83 20.54 16.25
C LEU A 411 -5.18 20.19 14.91
N HIS A 412 -4.05 20.81 14.59
CA HIS A 412 -3.36 20.66 13.31
C HIS A 412 -2.93 19.20 13.02
N SER A 413 -3.20 18.73 11.78
CA SER A 413 -2.80 17.40 11.34
C SER A 413 -1.28 17.30 11.11
N ASN A 414 -0.76 16.07 11.14
CA ASN A 414 0.66 15.77 10.93
C ASN A 414 1.19 16.14 9.52
N HIS A 415 0.30 16.39 8.55
CA HIS A 415 0.67 16.84 7.20
C HIS A 415 1.05 18.32 7.13
N THR A 416 0.84 19.07 8.20
CA THR A 416 1.18 20.50 8.24
C THR A 416 2.66 20.71 8.57
N LEU A 417 3.32 21.65 7.87
CA LEU A 417 4.68 22.07 8.23
C LEU A 417 4.71 22.58 9.68
N ASN A 418 5.63 22.04 10.49
CA ASN A 418 5.76 22.27 11.93
C ASN A 418 4.46 21.98 12.71
N ALA A 419 3.76 20.89 12.36
CA ALA A 419 2.51 20.48 12.99
C ALA A 419 2.59 20.48 14.53
N ASN A 420 3.62 19.85 15.11
CA ASN A 420 3.80 19.73 16.56
C ASN A 420 3.91 21.11 17.23
N GLU A 421 4.69 22.05 16.65
CA GLU A 421 4.85 23.39 17.21
C GLU A 421 3.56 24.20 17.11
N LYS A 422 2.84 24.08 16.00
CA LYS A 422 1.54 24.73 15.83
C LYS A 422 0.52 24.19 16.82
N ARG A 423 0.42 22.87 16.99
CA ARG A 423 -0.47 22.26 17.99
C ARG A 423 -0.14 22.74 19.39
N CYS A 424 1.14 22.73 19.78
CA CYS A 424 1.61 23.27 21.05
C CYS A 424 1.18 24.74 21.25
N GLN A 425 1.42 25.60 20.25
CA GLN A 425 1.05 27.02 20.31
C GLN A 425 -0.47 27.23 20.41
N SER A 426 -1.25 26.51 19.59
CA SER A 426 -2.72 26.54 19.62
C SER A 426 -3.26 26.15 21.00
N LEU A 427 -2.71 25.08 21.61
CA LEU A 427 -3.10 24.62 22.95
C LEU A 427 -2.68 25.59 24.05
N GLU A 428 -1.46 26.12 24.02
CA GLU A 428 -1.00 27.11 25.00
C GLU A 428 -1.83 28.39 24.93
N TYR A 429 -2.15 28.86 23.71
CA TYR A 429 -3.04 29.99 23.50
C TYR A 429 -4.44 29.69 24.04
N PHE A 430 -5.01 28.53 23.71
CA PHE A 430 -6.29 28.09 24.23
C PHE A 430 -6.32 28.13 25.77
N PHE A 431 -5.34 27.52 26.45
CA PHE A 431 -5.28 27.51 27.91
C PHE A 431 -5.06 28.89 28.52
N LYS A 432 -4.41 29.81 27.79
CA LYS A 432 -4.26 31.21 28.22
C LYS A 432 -5.58 31.98 28.13
N THR A 433 -6.42 31.65 27.15
CA THR A 433 -7.70 32.33 26.92
C THR A 433 -8.88 31.77 27.74
N MET A 434 -8.74 30.55 28.26
CA MET A 434 -9.78 29.92 29.07
C MET A 434 -9.87 30.56 30.45
N ASN A 435 -11.03 31.12 30.76
CA ASN A 435 -11.32 31.80 32.03
C ASN A 435 -12.15 30.95 33.00
N THR A 436 -12.55 29.73 32.60
CA THR A 436 -13.33 28.81 33.43
C THR A 436 -12.47 27.64 33.90
N GLN A 437 -12.76 27.14 35.11
CA GLN A 437 -12.09 25.96 35.67
C GLN A 437 -12.85 24.65 35.36
N ASN A 438 -14.14 24.75 35.04
CA ASN A 438 -15.01 23.60 34.76
C ASN A 438 -15.21 23.48 33.24
N TYR A 439 -14.31 22.77 32.58
CA TYR A 439 -14.42 22.50 31.15
C TYR A 439 -14.01 21.08 30.81
N MET A 440 -14.47 20.62 29.66
CA MET A 440 -14.11 19.33 29.09
C MET A 440 -13.68 19.51 27.63
N LEU A 441 -12.48 19.02 27.32
CA LEU A 441 -11.93 19.01 25.98
C LEU A 441 -12.27 17.69 25.29
N ILE A 442 -12.90 17.76 24.13
CA ILE A 442 -13.28 16.60 23.32
C ILE A 442 -12.89 16.85 21.87
N GLY A 443 -12.28 15.87 21.21
CA GLY A 443 -12.03 15.93 19.77
C GLY A 443 -10.85 15.13 19.30
N ASP A 444 -10.40 15.43 18.08
CA ASP A 444 -9.17 14.90 17.52
C ASP A 444 -8.04 15.91 17.68
N PHE A 445 -7.15 15.61 18.63
CA PHE A 445 -6.03 16.46 18.97
C PHE A 445 -4.78 16.16 18.13
N ASN A 446 -4.64 14.98 17.51
CA ASN A 446 -3.37 14.51 16.93
C ASN A 446 -2.16 14.85 17.84
N PHE A 447 -2.33 14.71 19.16
CA PHE A 447 -1.44 15.27 20.18
C PHE A 447 -1.13 14.22 21.23
N GLY A 448 0.12 14.16 21.67
CA GLY A 448 0.55 13.22 22.71
C GLY A 448 1.23 11.94 22.18
N ASP A 449 1.56 11.88 20.88
CA ASP A 449 2.29 10.78 20.23
C ASP A 449 3.79 10.69 20.66
N TYR A 450 4.06 10.82 21.96
CA TYR A 450 5.39 10.81 22.58
C TYR A 450 6.34 11.97 22.19
N ASP A 451 5.84 13.03 21.57
CA ASP A 451 6.64 14.24 21.34
C ASP A 451 6.94 14.96 22.67
N ILE A 452 8.22 15.24 22.92
CA ILE A 452 8.71 15.83 24.19
C ILE A 452 8.07 17.20 24.46
N LYS A 453 7.85 18.03 23.43
CA LYS A 453 7.25 19.37 23.63
C LYS A 453 5.76 19.25 24.00
N GLU A 454 5.04 18.35 23.34
CA GLU A 454 3.63 18.09 23.61
C GLU A 454 3.43 17.52 25.03
N GLN A 455 4.25 16.54 25.41
CA GLN A 455 4.24 15.94 26.75
C GLN A 455 4.58 16.95 27.86
N ASN A 456 5.52 17.87 27.61
CA ASN A 456 5.87 18.93 28.56
C ASN A 456 4.68 19.87 28.85
N ILE A 457 3.82 20.17 27.86
CA ILE A 457 2.62 21.00 28.07
C ILE A 457 1.65 20.29 29.01
N LEU A 458 1.41 18.99 28.80
CA LEU A 458 0.54 18.20 29.67
C LEU A 458 1.12 18.08 31.09
N GLN A 459 2.42 17.81 31.22
CA GLN A 459 3.09 17.72 32.53
C GLN A 459 2.99 19.03 33.32
N ARG A 460 3.22 20.19 32.68
CA ARG A 460 3.06 21.50 33.34
C ARG A 460 1.64 21.75 33.84
N ARG A 461 0.65 21.10 33.23
CA ARG A 461 -0.78 21.27 33.52
C ARG A 461 -1.42 20.04 34.18
N GLN A 462 -0.63 19.06 34.64
CA GLN A 462 -1.13 17.79 35.18
C GLN A 462 -2.04 17.95 36.41
N TYR A 463 -1.90 19.06 37.16
CA TYR A 463 -2.75 19.38 38.31
C TYR A 463 -3.99 20.20 37.95
N GLN A 464 -4.13 20.60 36.68
CA GLN A 464 -5.23 21.43 36.17
C GLN A 464 -6.07 20.70 35.12
N ILE A 465 -5.47 19.70 34.44
CA ILE A 465 -6.10 18.94 33.38
C ILE A 465 -5.92 17.48 33.71
N HIS A 466 -7.04 16.76 33.70
CA HIS A 466 -7.08 15.33 33.89
C HIS A 466 -7.25 14.64 32.53
N ASP A 467 -6.33 13.76 32.18
CA ASP A 467 -6.36 13.02 30.93
C ASP A 467 -7.06 11.66 31.14
N LEU A 468 -8.37 11.64 30.87
CA LEU A 468 -9.21 10.47 31.03
C LEU A 468 -8.76 9.27 30.19
N TRP A 469 -8.00 9.49 29.12
CA TRP A 469 -7.49 8.39 28.30
C TRP A 469 -6.52 7.50 29.07
N LYS A 470 -5.74 8.09 30.00
CA LYS A 470 -4.79 7.37 30.86
C LYS A 470 -5.45 6.53 31.95
N ASP A 471 -6.67 6.85 32.32
CA ASP A 471 -7.43 6.09 33.33
C ASP A 471 -8.18 4.91 32.72
N ILE A 472 -8.61 5.05 31.45
CA ILE A 472 -9.40 4.04 30.74
C ILE A 472 -8.49 2.96 30.13
N TYR A 473 -7.27 3.33 29.72
CA TYR A 473 -6.30 2.43 29.13
C TYR A 473 -5.04 2.40 29.99
N ASP A 474 -4.63 1.19 30.42
CA ASP A 474 -3.30 0.99 30.98
C ASP A 474 -2.28 1.16 29.84
N LEU A 475 -1.78 2.39 29.67
CA LEU A 475 -0.85 2.73 28.58
C LEU A 475 0.49 1.98 28.70
N ASP A 476 0.79 1.40 29.87
CA ASP A 476 1.94 0.51 30.06
C ASP A 476 1.68 -0.92 29.53
N GLU A 477 0.42 -1.32 29.34
CA GLU A 477 0.05 -2.59 28.67
C GLU A 477 -0.22 -2.44 27.16
N VAL A 478 -0.48 -1.22 26.66
CA VAL A 478 -0.79 -0.95 25.25
C VAL A 478 0.46 -0.51 24.48
N GLU A 479 1.37 -1.46 24.25
CA GLU A 479 2.52 -1.25 23.36
C GLU A 479 2.08 -1.23 21.89
N ASN A 480 1.87 -0.02 21.34
CA ASN A 480 1.76 0.38 19.93
C ASN A 480 0.35 0.48 19.32
N PHE A 481 -0.18 1.71 19.26
CA PHE A 481 -1.10 2.12 18.20
C PHE A 481 -0.32 2.59 16.96
N SER A 482 -0.48 1.87 15.85
CA SER A 482 -0.24 2.38 14.50
C SER A 482 -1.36 1.86 13.62
N LEU A 483 -2.42 2.66 13.46
CA LEU A 483 -3.63 2.34 12.69
C LEU A 483 -3.32 1.90 11.25
N THR A 484 -2.24 2.40 10.64
CA THR A 484 -1.80 2.05 9.29
C THR A 484 -1.39 0.57 9.13
N LEU A 485 -0.87 -0.06 10.19
CA LEU A 485 -0.46 -1.47 10.17
C LEU A 485 -1.64 -2.43 10.35
N ILE A 486 -2.71 -2.00 11.02
CA ILE A 486 -3.92 -2.80 11.22
C ILE A 486 -4.75 -2.80 9.94
N VAL A 487 -4.97 -1.63 9.30
CA VAL A 487 -5.73 -1.55 8.04
C VAL A 487 -5.04 -2.32 6.91
N HIS A 488 -3.71 -2.20 6.77
CA HIS A 488 -2.97 -3.00 5.76
C HIS A 488 -3.10 -4.50 6.02
N LYS A 489 -2.92 -4.97 7.26
CA LYS A 489 -3.06 -6.40 7.59
C LYS A 489 -4.47 -6.93 7.38
N VAL A 490 -5.50 -6.13 7.70
CA VAL A 490 -6.91 -6.50 7.47
C VAL A 490 -7.19 -6.61 5.97
N HIS A 491 -6.83 -5.60 5.17
CA HIS A 491 -7.01 -5.62 3.72
C HIS A 491 -6.21 -6.75 3.05
N ASP A 492 -5.00 -7.00 3.53
CA ASP A 492 -4.14 -8.10 3.09
C ASP A 492 -4.75 -9.48 3.35
N ILE A 493 -5.44 -9.64 4.47
CA ILE A 493 -6.16 -10.87 4.81
C ILE A 493 -7.44 -10.97 3.97
N GLU A 494 -8.21 -9.90 3.81
CA GLU A 494 -9.43 -9.88 3.01
C GLU A 494 -9.16 -10.20 1.54
N ARG A 495 -8.12 -9.59 0.94
CA ARG A 495 -7.69 -9.89 -0.43
C ARG A 495 -7.21 -11.33 -0.56
N LEU A 496 -6.43 -11.82 0.41
CA LEU A 496 -5.99 -13.22 0.43
C LEU A 496 -7.19 -14.19 0.47
N ILE A 497 -8.19 -13.94 1.32
CA ILE A 497 -9.40 -14.75 1.42
C ILE A 497 -10.20 -14.68 0.12
N THR A 498 -10.37 -13.49 -0.45
CA THR A 498 -11.10 -13.28 -1.71
C THR A 498 -10.41 -13.98 -2.89
N TYR A 499 -9.08 -14.10 -2.86
CA TYR A 499 -8.30 -14.78 -3.89
C TYR A 499 -8.46 -16.32 -3.86
N VAL A 500 -8.71 -16.88 -2.68
CA VAL A 500 -8.82 -18.32 -2.46
C VAL A 500 -10.16 -18.85 -2.96
N ARG A 501 -10.12 -19.74 -3.96
CA ARG A 501 -11.31 -20.36 -4.58
C ARG A 501 -12.08 -21.29 -3.66
N SER A 502 -11.38 -22.01 -2.78
CA SER A 502 -11.95 -22.95 -1.81
C SER A 502 -11.33 -22.74 -0.43
N PRO A 503 -12.02 -22.03 0.48
CA PRO A 503 -11.52 -21.78 1.83
C PRO A 503 -11.20 -23.06 2.62
N PRO A 504 -12.02 -24.13 2.61
CA PRO A 504 -11.71 -25.36 3.34
C PRO A 504 -10.42 -26.04 2.85
N MET A 505 -10.23 -26.11 1.53
CA MET A 505 -9.05 -26.76 0.97
C MET A 505 -7.77 -25.96 1.23
N PHE A 506 -7.87 -24.63 1.13
CA PHE A 506 -6.79 -23.75 1.52
C PHE A 506 -6.41 -23.92 3.00
N GLN A 507 -7.39 -24.03 3.90
CA GLN A 507 -7.13 -24.26 5.32
C GLN A 507 -6.44 -25.60 5.58
N HIS A 508 -6.85 -26.68 4.90
CA HIS A 508 -6.18 -27.97 4.99
C HIS A 508 -4.74 -27.89 4.48
N LEU A 509 -4.52 -27.30 3.30
CA LEU A 509 -3.18 -27.15 2.72
C LEU A 509 -2.29 -26.30 3.61
N LEU A 510 -2.77 -25.14 4.06
CA LEU A 510 -2.02 -24.26 4.95
C LEU A 510 -1.69 -24.95 6.28
N THR A 511 -2.61 -25.70 6.85
CA THR A 511 -2.39 -26.44 8.09
C THR A 511 -1.31 -27.51 7.89
N PHE A 512 -1.39 -28.27 6.80
CA PHE A 512 -0.40 -29.30 6.46
C PHE A 512 1.00 -28.70 6.23
N ILE A 513 1.10 -27.68 5.36
CA ILE A 513 2.37 -27.02 5.05
C ILE A 513 2.97 -26.33 6.27
N ARG A 514 2.14 -25.70 7.11
CA ARG A 514 2.61 -25.08 8.36
C ARG A 514 3.15 -26.14 9.33
N THR A 515 2.46 -27.27 9.47
CA THR A 515 2.88 -28.37 10.35
C THR A 515 4.21 -28.96 9.85
N TRP A 516 4.32 -29.22 8.55
CA TRP A 516 5.58 -29.63 7.92
C TRP A 516 6.69 -28.60 8.20
N ALA A 517 6.47 -27.31 7.90
CA ALA A 517 7.47 -26.26 8.08
C ALA A 517 7.92 -26.10 9.54
N GLN A 518 7.03 -26.32 10.50
CA GLN A 518 7.37 -26.34 11.92
C GLN A 518 8.26 -27.54 12.28
N ASN A 519 7.90 -28.73 11.81
CA ASN A 519 8.65 -29.97 12.09
C ASN A 519 10.04 -29.95 11.44
N VAL A 520 10.17 -29.39 10.23
CA VAL A 520 11.45 -29.23 9.54
C VAL A 520 12.19 -27.93 9.87
N GLY A 521 11.74 -27.16 10.87
CA GLY A 521 12.51 -26.01 11.34
C GLY A 521 12.50 -24.77 10.44
N PHE A 522 11.63 -24.69 9.44
CA PHE A 522 11.54 -23.57 8.48
C PHE A 522 10.43 -22.57 8.80
N TYR A 523 9.90 -22.60 10.01
CA TYR A 523 8.88 -21.65 10.48
C TYR A 523 9.49 -20.63 11.45
N GLY A 524 9.33 -19.34 11.14
CA GLY A 524 9.68 -18.24 12.03
C GLY A 524 10.50 -17.15 11.34
N GLN A 525 9.83 -16.05 10.98
CA GLN A 525 10.42 -14.89 10.31
C GLN A 525 11.62 -14.29 11.05
N VAL A 526 11.49 -14.22 12.37
CA VAL A 526 12.52 -13.68 13.27
C VAL A 526 13.84 -14.45 13.18
N TYR A 527 13.79 -15.74 12.86
CA TYR A 527 14.96 -16.61 12.74
C TYR A 527 15.50 -16.68 11.30
N GLY A 528 14.99 -15.84 10.40
CA GLY A 528 15.36 -15.82 8.98
C GLY A 528 14.55 -16.78 8.10
N TYR A 529 13.58 -17.51 8.64
CA TYR A 529 12.71 -18.38 7.84
C TYR A 529 11.40 -17.69 7.45
N LEU A 530 10.42 -18.44 6.94
CA LEU A 530 9.13 -17.86 6.54
C LEU A 530 8.17 -17.75 7.72
N GLY A 531 7.48 -16.61 7.81
CA GLY A 531 6.37 -16.39 8.74
C GLY A 531 5.06 -17.02 8.24
N GLY A 532 4.07 -17.15 9.13
CA GLY A 532 2.77 -17.75 8.79
C GLY A 532 2.06 -17.08 7.63
N TYR A 533 2.18 -15.75 7.50
CA TYR A 533 1.58 -15.02 6.40
C TYR A 533 2.22 -15.32 5.04
N SER A 534 3.54 -15.46 4.98
CA SER A 534 4.25 -15.89 3.77
C SER A 534 3.82 -17.29 3.32
N TRP A 535 3.70 -18.24 4.27
CA TRP A 535 3.18 -19.58 3.97
C TRP A 535 1.74 -19.55 3.43
N ALA A 536 0.90 -18.66 3.97
CA ALA A 536 -0.48 -18.48 3.51
C ALA A 536 -0.54 -17.97 2.07
N ILE A 537 0.28 -16.99 1.69
CA ILE A 537 0.37 -16.51 0.30
C ILE A 537 0.81 -17.63 -0.64
N LEU A 538 1.83 -18.40 -0.25
CA LEU A 538 2.30 -19.53 -1.05
C LEU A 538 1.20 -20.58 -1.27
N CYS A 539 0.46 -20.93 -0.22
CA CYS A 539 -0.66 -21.87 -0.32
C CYS A 539 -1.81 -21.33 -1.16
N ALA A 540 -2.16 -20.05 -1.00
CA ALA A 540 -3.24 -19.41 -1.76
C ALA A 540 -2.94 -19.40 -3.27
N TYR A 541 -1.69 -19.11 -3.65
CA TYR A 541 -1.24 -19.18 -5.04
C TYR A 541 -1.44 -20.58 -5.63
N ILE A 542 -1.07 -21.64 -4.89
CA ILE A 542 -1.23 -23.03 -5.32
C ILE A 542 -2.72 -23.40 -5.42
N CYS A 543 -3.51 -23.10 -4.39
CA CYS A 543 -4.96 -23.34 -4.41
C CYS A 543 -5.61 -22.66 -5.61
N HIS A 544 -5.32 -21.39 -5.88
CA HIS A 544 -5.90 -20.70 -7.03
C HIS A 544 -5.46 -21.28 -8.37
N ARG A 545 -4.21 -21.72 -8.49
CA ARG A 545 -3.69 -22.24 -9.76
C ARG A 545 -4.17 -23.64 -10.10
N PHE A 546 -4.30 -24.52 -9.10
CA PHE A 546 -4.52 -25.95 -9.32
C PHE A 546 -5.92 -26.43 -8.92
N LEU A 547 -6.73 -25.63 -8.19
CA LEU A 547 -8.12 -26.01 -7.90
C LEU A 547 -9.09 -25.61 -9.02
N PRO A 548 -10.03 -26.51 -9.39
CA PRO A 548 -11.14 -26.18 -10.27
C PRO A 548 -12.11 -25.19 -9.59
N LEU A 549 -12.87 -24.45 -10.40
CA LEU A 549 -13.77 -23.39 -9.93
C LEU A 549 -15.00 -23.92 -9.17
N ASN A 550 -15.43 -25.17 -9.41
CA ASN A 550 -16.68 -25.73 -8.92
C ASN A 550 -16.50 -27.13 -8.30
N ASN A 551 -15.83 -27.25 -7.15
CA ASN A 551 -15.82 -28.50 -6.37
C ASN A 551 -16.28 -28.24 -4.92
N SER A 552 -17.36 -28.91 -4.53
CA SER A 552 -17.97 -28.85 -3.18
C SER A 552 -17.52 -29.99 -2.26
N TYR A 553 -16.89 -31.04 -2.80
CA TYR A 553 -16.33 -32.16 -2.06
C TYR A 553 -14.92 -32.47 -2.57
N PHE A 554 -14.02 -32.85 -1.66
CA PHE A 554 -12.64 -33.15 -2.04
C PHE A 554 -12.16 -34.48 -1.44
N SER A 555 -11.44 -35.25 -2.24
CA SER A 555 -10.83 -36.52 -1.84
C SER A 555 -9.42 -36.31 -1.27
N ILE A 556 -8.89 -37.35 -0.61
CA ILE A 556 -7.49 -37.37 -0.15
C ILE A 556 -6.49 -37.27 -1.31
N GLU A 557 -6.87 -37.79 -2.48
CA GLU A 557 -6.07 -37.74 -3.71
C GLU A 557 -5.97 -36.30 -4.24
N GLU A 558 -7.07 -35.56 -4.30
CA GLU A 558 -7.04 -34.15 -4.72
C GLU A 558 -6.23 -33.28 -3.76
N PHE A 559 -6.33 -33.56 -2.46
CA PHE A 559 -5.48 -32.92 -1.46
C PHE A 559 -3.99 -33.25 -1.67
N PHE A 560 -3.68 -34.53 -1.93
CA PHE A 560 -2.32 -34.97 -2.22
C PHE A 560 -1.75 -34.27 -3.46
N ILE A 561 -2.53 -34.15 -4.54
CA ILE A 561 -2.13 -33.44 -5.76
C ILE A 561 -1.80 -31.96 -5.46
N LEU A 562 -2.55 -31.30 -4.57
CA LEU A 562 -2.22 -29.93 -4.16
C LEU A 562 -0.89 -29.85 -3.39
N VAL A 563 -0.67 -30.81 -2.48
CA VAL A 563 0.59 -30.90 -1.72
C VAL A 563 1.76 -31.16 -2.68
N GLU A 564 1.62 -32.08 -3.62
CA GLU A 564 2.60 -32.35 -4.67
C GLU A 564 2.90 -31.09 -5.50
N ASN A 565 1.86 -30.42 -6.01
CA ASN A 565 2.01 -29.21 -6.79
C ASN A 565 2.67 -28.07 -5.99
N PHE A 566 2.42 -27.97 -4.68
CA PHE A 566 3.09 -27.01 -3.82
C PHE A 566 4.61 -27.23 -3.82
N PHE A 567 5.05 -28.46 -3.50
CA PHE A 567 6.48 -28.78 -3.39
C PHE A 567 7.18 -28.78 -4.75
N LEU A 568 6.53 -29.27 -5.81
CA LEU A 568 7.03 -29.21 -7.18
C LEU A 568 7.21 -27.76 -7.64
N THR A 569 6.17 -26.92 -7.47
CA THR A 569 6.20 -25.52 -7.93
C THR A 569 7.33 -24.75 -7.27
N TYR A 570 7.44 -24.81 -5.94
CA TYR A 570 8.39 -23.97 -5.20
C TYR A 570 9.82 -24.53 -5.15
N SER A 571 10.03 -25.82 -5.38
CA SER A 571 11.37 -26.38 -5.59
C SER A 571 11.99 -25.95 -6.92
N GLN A 572 11.17 -25.77 -7.97
CA GLN A 572 11.60 -25.35 -9.31
C GLN A 572 11.45 -23.85 -9.56
N PHE A 573 10.85 -23.10 -8.62
CA PHE A 573 10.63 -21.67 -8.78
C PHE A 573 11.95 -20.89 -8.84
N ASN A 574 12.07 -19.98 -9.81
CA ASN A 574 13.26 -19.15 -9.97
C ASN A 574 13.26 -17.98 -8.97
N TRP A 575 13.66 -18.27 -7.74
CA TRP A 575 13.68 -17.32 -6.62
C TRP A 575 14.67 -16.16 -6.77
N SER A 576 15.61 -16.22 -7.72
CA SER A 576 16.59 -15.13 -7.96
C SER A 576 16.11 -14.07 -8.95
N SER A 577 15.01 -14.33 -9.68
CA SER A 577 14.52 -13.39 -10.70
C SER A 577 12.99 -13.22 -10.70
N LYS A 578 12.24 -14.08 -10.01
CA LYS A 578 10.79 -14.03 -9.93
C LYS A 578 10.32 -13.76 -8.50
N SER A 579 9.17 -13.10 -8.40
CA SER A 579 8.43 -12.89 -7.15
C SER A 579 7.11 -13.67 -7.19
N VAL A 580 6.70 -14.21 -6.06
CA VAL A 580 5.35 -14.78 -5.90
C VAL A 580 4.38 -13.64 -5.65
N CYS A 581 3.40 -13.49 -6.54
CA CYS A 581 2.38 -12.45 -6.51
C CYS A 581 1.02 -13.11 -6.75
N LEU A 582 -0.03 -12.73 -6.01
CA LEU A 582 -1.37 -13.30 -6.21
C LEU A 582 -2.10 -12.65 -7.39
N TYR A 583 -1.88 -11.36 -7.64
CA TYR A 583 -2.54 -10.61 -8.71
C TYR A 583 -1.61 -10.32 -9.91
N SER A 584 -2.18 -9.90 -11.04
CA SER A 584 -1.44 -9.59 -12.28
C SER A 584 -0.37 -8.50 -12.08
N LYS A 585 0.73 -8.55 -12.85
CA LYS A 585 1.82 -7.55 -12.82
C LYS A 585 1.35 -6.11 -13.03
N ASN A 586 0.19 -5.90 -13.67
CA ASN A 586 -0.40 -4.57 -13.85
C ASN A 586 -0.85 -3.93 -12.53
N TYR A 587 -1.11 -4.72 -11.49
CA TYR A 587 -1.39 -4.21 -10.13
C TYR A 587 -0.10 -3.84 -9.38
N TYR A 588 1.01 -4.50 -9.68
CA TYR A 588 2.30 -4.34 -8.98
C TYR A 588 3.23 -3.32 -9.66
N SER A 589 2.71 -2.46 -10.54
CA SER A 589 3.50 -1.54 -11.35
C SER A 589 3.93 -0.30 -10.56
N ASP A 590 4.85 -0.47 -9.62
CA ASP A 590 5.75 0.58 -9.18
C ASP A 590 7.18 0.17 -9.57
N GLN A 591 7.76 0.90 -10.53
CA GLN A 591 8.97 0.55 -11.27
C GLN A 591 10.28 0.84 -10.49
N SER A 592 10.24 0.87 -9.16
CA SER A 592 11.43 1.13 -8.33
C SER A 592 11.84 -0.13 -7.56
N SER A 593 12.46 -1.11 -8.23
CA SER A 593 13.39 -2.14 -7.69
C SER A 593 13.41 -3.45 -8.51
N ILE A 594 13.60 -3.36 -9.82
CA ILE A 594 13.94 -4.52 -10.67
C ILE A 594 15.45 -4.51 -10.98
N GLU A 595 16.26 -4.03 -10.02
CA GLU A 595 17.72 -4.17 -10.04
C GLU A 595 18.10 -5.08 -8.87
N ASN A 596 18.61 -6.27 -9.19
CA ASN A 596 19.03 -7.40 -8.33
C ASN A 596 18.01 -7.95 -7.31
N CYS A 597 17.42 -9.11 -7.63
CA CYS A 597 16.57 -9.91 -6.74
C CYS A 597 17.41 -10.89 -5.91
N ASP A 598 18.20 -10.38 -4.97
CA ASP A 598 19.01 -11.25 -4.10
C ASP A 598 18.19 -11.92 -2.97
N SER A 599 16.87 -11.68 -2.85
CA SER A 599 16.03 -12.20 -1.75
C SER A 599 14.86 -13.10 -2.23
N MET A 600 14.41 -14.02 -1.37
CA MET A 600 13.14 -14.76 -1.57
C MET A 600 11.99 -13.75 -1.53
N ARG A 601 11.36 -13.44 -2.68
CA ARG A 601 10.31 -12.39 -2.79
C ARG A 601 8.90 -12.99 -2.82
N ILE A 602 8.18 -12.82 -1.71
CA ILE A 602 6.76 -13.17 -1.56
C ILE A 602 6.04 -11.86 -1.28
N LEU A 603 5.23 -11.37 -2.22
CA LEU A 603 4.62 -10.05 -2.10
C LEU A 603 3.25 -10.14 -1.45
N CYS A 604 2.93 -9.19 -0.57
CA CYS A 604 1.58 -9.06 -0.05
C CYS A 604 0.57 -8.73 -1.18
N PRO A 605 -0.70 -9.09 -1.01
CA PRO A 605 -1.75 -8.90 -2.02
C PRO A 605 -2.24 -7.45 -2.18
N SER A 606 -1.92 -6.57 -1.22
CA SER A 606 -2.35 -5.16 -1.24
C SER A 606 -1.17 -4.20 -1.37
N PRO A 607 -1.34 -3.02 -2.00
CA PRO A 607 -0.36 -1.94 -1.96
C PRO A 607 -0.03 -1.56 -0.50
N PRO A 608 1.25 -1.29 -0.15
CA PRO A 608 2.40 -1.10 -1.04
C PRO A 608 3.17 -2.39 -1.45
N TYR A 609 2.54 -3.56 -1.49
CA TYR A 609 3.10 -4.81 -2.04
C TYR A 609 4.45 -5.24 -1.45
N ASN A 610 4.60 -5.06 -0.15
CA ASN A 610 5.82 -5.36 0.58
C ASN A 610 6.23 -6.84 0.49
N ASN A 611 7.53 -7.09 0.52
CA ASN A 611 8.06 -8.46 0.64
C ASN A 611 7.83 -9.00 2.05
N THR A 612 6.98 -10.02 2.18
CA THR A 612 6.65 -10.67 3.45
C THR A 612 7.79 -11.57 3.96
N SER A 613 8.75 -11.93 3.11
CA SER A 613 9.95 -12.70 3.44
C SER A 613 11.23 -11.85 3.48
N HIS A 614 11.12 -10.58 3.86
CA HIS A 614 12.27 -9.65 3.93
C HIS A 614 13.38 -10.08 4.91
N SER A 615 13.08 -10.91 5.90
CA SER A 615 14.07 -11.42 6.87
C SER A 615 14.82 -12.65 6.35
N THR A 616 14.44 -13.20 5.20
CA THR A 616 15.03 -14.42 4.66
C THR A 616 16.33 -14.12 3.90
N ILE A 617 17.45 -14.57 4.47
CA ILE A 617 18.78 -14.49 3.87
C ILE A 617 19.02 -15.66 2.89
N ASP A 618 20.08 -15.60 2.09
CA ASP A 618 20.36 -16.64 1.07
C ASP A 618 20.55 -18.03 1.66
N SER A 619 21.20 -18.12 2.83
CA SER A 619 21.45 -19.39 3.52
C SER A 619 20.13 -20.06 3.91
N THR A 620 19.24 -19.30 4.56
CA THR A 620 17.90 -19.78 4.92
C THR A 620 17.02 -20.06 3.71
N ARG A 621 17.12 -19.24 2.65
CA ARG A 621 16.43 -19.49 1.37
C ARG A 621 16.87 -20.81 0.75
N TYR A 622 18.18 -21.06 0.72
CA TYR A 622 18.75 -22.29 0.21
C TYR A 622 18.22 -23.51 0.98
N LEU A 623 18.21 -23.45 2.31
CA LEU A 623 17.67 -24.52 3.16
C LEU A 623 16.19 -24.79 2.89
N ILE A 624 15.38 -23.74 2.75
CA ILE A 624 13.94 -23.86 2.41
C ILE A 624 13.77 -24.56 1.04
N ILE A 625 14.52 -24.13 0.02
CA ILE A 625 14.46 -24.72 -1.33
C ILE A 625 14.89 -26.19 -1.32
N GLN A 626 15.95 -26.54 -0.59
CA GLN A 626 16.37 -27.93 -0.41
C GLN A 626 15.29 -28.74 0.33
N GLY A 627 14.62 -28.14 1.31
CA GLY A 627 13.46 -28.71 1.98
C GLY A 627 12.36 -29.08 1.00
N PHE A 628 11.98 -28.17 0.11
CA PHE A 628 10.99 -28.44 -0.92
C PHE A 628 11.43 -29.56 -1.88
N ALA A 629 12.68 -29.52 -2.34
CA ALA A 629 13.22 -30.53 -3.25
C ALA A 629 13.29 -31.92 -2.59
N ASN A 630 13.56 -32.00 -1.29
CA ASN A 630 13.58 -33.26 -0.56
C ASN A 630 12.19 -33.88 -0.48
N VAL A 631 11.16 -33.08 -0.14
CA VAL A 631 9.78 -33.57 -0.11
C VAL A 631 9.30 -33.98 -1.49
N HIS A 632 9.64 -33.22 -2.53
CA HIS A 632 9.29 -33.57 -3.90
C HIS A 632 9.85 -34.96 -4.29
N LYS A 633 11.10 -35.27 -3.92
CA LYS A 633 11.71 -36.59 -4.13
C LYS A 633 11.03 -37.72 -3.34
N ILE A 634 10.46 -37.43 -2.17
CA ILE A 634 9.70 -38.42 -1.37
C ILE A 634 8.38 -38.72 -2.09
N ILE A 635 7.70 -37.67 -2.57
CA ILE A 635 6.46 -37.80 -3.33
C ILE A 635 6.66 -38.63 -4.62
N GLU A 636 7.74 -38.39 -5.38
CA GLU A 636 8.05 -39.17 -6.60
C GLU A 636 8.29 -40.67 -6.35
N LYS A 637 8.68 -41.07 -5.13
CA LYS A 637 9.04 -42.45 -4.80
C LYS A 637 7.89 -43.29 -4.29
N ASN A 638 6.85 -42.67 -3.75
CA ASN A 638 5.77 -43.36 -3.06
C ASN A 638 4.49 -43.41 -3.91
N LEU A 639 3.84 -44.57 -3.94
CA LEU A 639 2.61 -44.80 -4.71
C LEU A 639 1.33 -44.65 -3.88
N GLN A 640 1.44 -44.51 -2.55
CA GLN A 640 0.31 -44.43 -1.62
C GLN A 640 0.23 -43.04 -0.96
N TYR A 641 -0.90 -42.35 -1.18
CA TYR A 641 -1.06 -40.94 -0.79
C TYR A 641 -0.99 -40.71 0.72
N GLU A 642 -1.73 -41.48 1.53
CA GLU A 642 -1.81 -41.27 2.98
C GLU A 642 -0.48 -41.50 3.70
N ASP A 643 0.24 -42.57 3.33
CA ASP A 643 1.51 -42.91 3.96
C ASP A 643 2.58 -41.88 3.62
N THR A 644 2.57 -41.37 2.39
CA THR A 644 3.44 -40.27 1.97
C THR A 644 3.18 -38.99 2.75
N LEU A 645 1.91 -38.62 2.94
CA LEU A 645 1.55 -37.43 3.75
C LEU A 645 2.02 -37.59 5.20
N LYS A 646 1.88 -38.78 5.79
CA LYS A 646 2.38 -39.08 7.14
C LYS A 646 3.91 -39.00 7.19
N GLU A 647 4.61 -39.56 6.20
CA GLU A 647 6.07 -39.50 6.11
C GLU A 647 6.56 -38.04 6.05
N ILE A 648 5.92 -37.21 5.22
CA ILE A 648 6.24 -35.78 5.12
C ILE A 648 6.07 -35.07 6.47
N LEU A 649 5.00 -35.34 7.20
CA LEU A 649 4.77 -34.74 8.51
C LEU A 649 5.72 -35.28 9.60
N GLN A 650 6.28 -36.47 9.43
CA GLN A 650 7.28 -37.04 10.34
C GLN A 650 8.70 -36.53 10.06
N LEU A 651 8.92 -35.83 8.94
CA LEU A 651 10.19 -35.19 8.66
C LEU A 651 10.52 -34.20 9.79
N SER A 652 11.68 -34.41 10.40
CA SER A 652 12.25 -33.49 11.37
C SER A 652 13.57 -32.99 10.84
N ASN A 653 13.78 -31.68 10.91
CA ASN A 653 15.09 -31.13 10.58
C ASN A 653 15.97 -31.25 11.81
N HIS A 654 17.04 -32.02 11.68
CA HIS A 654 18.03 -32.15 12.72
C HIS A 654 18.90 -30.90 12.63
N PHE A 655 18.58 -29.86 13.39
CA PHE A 655 19.56 -28.81 13.64
C PHE A 655 20.61 -29.37 14.60
N PRO A 656 21.92 -29.29 14.28
CA PRO A 656 22.52 -28.76 13.04
C PRO A 656 22.48 -29.76 11.88
N ASP A 657 22.37 -29.24 10.65
CA ASP A 657 22.51 -30.06 9.44
C ASP A 657 23.91 -30.66 9.34
N LYS A 658 24.05 -31.78 8.61
CA LYS A 658 25.32 -32.51 8.43
C LYS A 658 26.44 -31.65 7.84
N THR A 659 26.09 -30.56 7.14
CA THR A 659 27.06 -29.64 6.53
C THR A 659 27.65 -28.64 7.51
N ILE A 660 27.00 -28.40 8.65
CA ILE A 660 27.50 -27.52 9.70
C ILE A 660 28.74 -28.18 10.33
N GLN A 661 29.68 -27.36 10.80
CA GLN A 661 30.90 -27.83 11.48
C GLN A 661 31.11 -27.15 12.84
N SER A 662 30.56 -25.95 13.03
CA SER A 662 30.64 -25.22 14.28
C SER A 662 29.34 -24.48 14.61
N ILE A 663 29.15 -24.17 15.89
CA ILE A 663 27.97 -23.52 16.43
C ILE A 663 28.40 -22.38 17.34
N ILE A 664 27.77 -21.22 17.21
CA ILE A 664 27.73 -20.21 18.26
C ILE A 664 26.45 -20.38 19.06
N GLN A 665 26.60 -20.60 20.37
CA GLN A 665 25.51 -20.69 21.32
C GLN A 665 25.46 -19.38 22.13
N LEU A 666 24.35 -18.65 22.01
CA LEU A 666 24.03 -17.52 22.87
C LEU A 666 23.34 -18.03 24.14
N THR A 667 23.79 -17.56 25.29
CA THR A 667 23.17 -17.84 26.59
C THR A 667 22.58 -16.54 27.13
N LEU A 668 21.27 -16.52 27.29
CA LEU A 668 20.51 -15.44 27.89
C LEU A 668 20.17 -15.84 29.33
N SER A 669 20.41 -14.98 30.30
CA SER A 669 20.06 -15.23 31.71
C SER A 669 19.38 -14.03 32.35
N GLY A 670 18.50 -14.30 33.33
CA GLY A 670 17.75 -13.28 34.08
C GLY A 670 17.39 -13.79 35.48
N LYS A 671 16.83 -12.94 36.34
CA LYS A 671 16.37 -13.33 37.68
C LYS A 671 14.92 -13.81 37.68
N THR A 672 14.12 -13.33 36.72
CA THR A 672 12.72 -13.76 36.55
C THR A 672 12.44 -14.25 35.14
N ILE A 673 11.35 -15.00 34.98
CA ILE A 673 10.89 -15.46 33.67
C ILE A 673 10.45 -14.28 32.79
N SER A 674 9.87 -13.23 33.40
CA SER A 674 9.48 -12.01 32.68
C SER A 674 10.70 -11.31 32.08
N GLU A 675 11.75 -11.10 32.87
CA GLU A 675 13.01 -10.53 32.40
C GLU A 675 13.61 -11.34 31.24
N LEU A 676 13.59 -12.66 31.37
CA LEU A 676 14.15 -13.58 30.38
C LEU A 676 13.34 -13.57 29.07
N ASN A 677 12.01 -13.47 29.15
CA ASN A 677 11.14 -13.33 27.98
C ASN A 677 11.37 -11.99 27.27
N GLN A 678 11.52 -10.89 28.01
CA GLN A 678 11.91 -9.59 27.46
C GLN A 678 13.28 -9.68 26.76
N TRP A 679 14.26 -10.36 27.36
CA TRP A 679 15.59 -10.53 26.79
C TRP A 679 15.58 -11.37 25.50
N ILE A 680 14.78 -12.44 25.47
CA ILE A 680 14.53 -13.22 24.26
C ILE A 680 13.87 -12.35 23.17
N GLY A 681 12.85 -11.56 23.53
CA GLY A 681 12.18 -10.64 22.60
C GLY A 681 13.13 -9.60 22.01
N TYR A 682 13.99 -9.02 22.85
CA TYR A 682 15.00 -8.06 22.43
C TYR A 682 16.03 -8.68 21.49
N MET A 683 16.51 -9.89 21.79
CA MET A 683 17.39 -10.65 20.91
C MET A 683 16.75 -10.92 19.56
N LYS A 684 15.52 -11.43 19.58
CA LYS A 684 14.70 -11.72 18.40
C LYS A 684 14.59 -10.52 17.45
N SER A 685 14.30 -9.33 17.98
CA SER A 685 14.15 -8.11 17.16
C SER A 685 15.41 -7.69 16.38
N ARG A 686 16.60 -8.14 16.81
CA ARG A 686 17.91 -7.78 16.21
C ARG A 686 18.54 -8.91 15.43
N LEU A 687 18.02 -10.13 15.59
CA LEU A 687 18.63 -11.34 15.03
C LEU A 687 18.68 -11.28 13.50
N ALA A 688 17.61 -10.82 12.83
CA ALA A 688 17.59 -10.72 11.37
C ALA A 688 18.72 -9.87 10.80
N HIS A 689 19.04 -8.73 11.44
CA HIS A 689 20.16 -7.88 11.04
C HIS A 689 21.50 -8.58 11.23
N PHE A 690 21.69 -9.26 12.37
CA PHE A 690 22.91 -10.00 12.64
C PHE A 690 23.15 -11.15 11.64
N LEU A 691 22.09 -11.87 11.27
CA LEU A 691 22.16 -12.92 10.25
C LEU A 691 22.53 -12.37 8.88
N ASN A 692 22.00 -11.19 8.52
CA ASN A 692 22.34 -10.49 7.30
C ASN A 692 23.80 -10.02 7.28
N ASP A 693 24.32 -9.50 8.41
CA ASP A 693 25.72 -9.09 8.56
C ASP A 693 26.66 -10.32 8.44
N CYS A 694 26.29 -11.45 9.04
CA CYS A 694 27.03 -12.72 8.93
C CYS A 694 27.11 -13.22 7.48
N GLN A 695 26.07 -13.01 6.68
CA GLN A 695 26.08 -13.45 5.29
C GLN A 695 26.78 -12.44 4.37
N ASN A 696 26.40 -11.17 4.41
CA ASN A 696 26.83 -10.19 3.42
C ASN A 696 28.19 -9.58 3.74
N GLU A 697 28.47 -9.31 5.03
CA GLU A 697 29.76 -8.75 5.43
C GLU A 697 30.79 -9.85 5.68
N CYS A 698 30.38 -11.00 6.23
CA CYS A 698 31.31 -12.07 6.58
C CYS A 698 31.39 -13.20 5.56
N ASN A 699 30.51 -13.25 4.56
CA ASN A 699 30.43 -14.32 3.56
C ASN A 699 30.34 -15.72 4.19
N LEU A 700 29.56 -15.85 5.28
CA LEU A 700 29.36 -17.12 5.99
C LEU A 700 28.01 -17.72 5.63
N PHE A 701 27.98 -19.03 5.41
CA PHE A 701 26.72 -19.79 5.35
C PHE A 701 26.21 -20.03 6.76
N VAL A 702 24.94 -19.66 7.00
CA VAL A 702 24.33 -19.68 8.33
C VAL A 702 23.09 -20.57 8.36
N GLN A 703 23.01 -21.45 9.35
CA GLN A 703 21.79 -22.16 9.71
C GLN A 703 21.33 -21.71 11.09
N THR A 704 20.05 -21.34 11.22
CA THR A 704 19.48 -20.90 12.49
C THR A 704 18.58 -21.98 13.08
N GLN A 705 18.57 -22.03 14.41
CA GLN A 705 17.56 -22.77 15.15
C GLN A 705 16.24 -21.97 15.17
N ASN A 706 15.10 -22.64 15.01
CA ASN A 706 13.77 -22.00 14.97
C ASN A 706 13.10 -21.91 16.35
N ASN A 707 13.80 -22.29 17.41
CA ASN A 707 13.34 -22.18 18.78
C ASN A 707 14.49 -21.82 19.72
N VAL A 708 14.14 -21.30 20.89
CA VAL A 708 15.09 -21.06 21.97
C VAL A 708 15.02 -22.27 22.91
N GLU A 709 16.15 -22.93 23.13
CA GLU A 709 16.21 -24.12 23.97
C GLU A 709 16.12 -23.76 25.45
N ILE A 710 15.38 -24.58 26.18
CA ILE A 710 15.25 -24.52 27.64
C ILE A 710 15.97 -25.75 28.19
N ARG A 711 17.04 -25.56 28.95
CA ARG A 711 17.79 -26.66 29.59
C ARG A 711 17.68 -26.52 31.12
N LYS A 712 17.02 -27.50 31.76
CA LYS A 712 16.75 -27.60 33.23
C LYS A 712 16.04 -26.38 33.86
N GLN A 713 15.64 -26.48 35.15
CA GLN A 713 14.89 -25.48 35.94
C GLN A 713 15.64 -24.16 36.20
N ASN A 714 16.60 -23.79 35.35
CA ASN A 714 17.40 -22.58 35.48
C ASN A 714 16.78 -21.43 34.67
N LEU A 715 17.01 -20.21 35.16
CA LEU A 715 16.64 -18.96 34.50
C LEU A 715 17.60 -18.62 33.34
N GLU A 716 18.00 -19.63 32.56
CA GLU A 716 18.85 -19.50 31.38
C GLU A 716 18.16 -20.04 30.13
N ARG A 717 18.44 -19.42 28.98
CA ARG A 717 17.89 -19.77 27.68
C ARG A 717 18.99 -19.78 26.64
N PHE A 718 18.97 -20.78 25.76
CA PHE A 718 20.04 -21.01 24.81
C PHE A 718 19.53 -20.85 23.39
N TYR A 719 20.26 -20.08 22.58
CA TYR A 719 19.96 -19.92 21.15
C TYR A 719 21.19 -20.28 20.32
N SER A 720 21.05 -21.20 19.38
CA SER A 720 22.17 -21.73 18.60
C SER A 720 22.11 -21.28 17.14
N ILE A 721 23.26 -20.89 16.60
CA ILE A 721 23.45 -20.55 15.19
C ILE A 721 24.61 -21.40 14.66
N GLY A 722 24.37 -22.16 13.61
CA GLY A 722 25.33 -23.07 12.98
C GLY A 722 26.01 -22.45 11.77
N PHE A 723 27.28 -22.82 11.57
CA PHE A 723 28.10 -22.42 10.43
C PHE A 723 28.77 -23.64 9.77
N GLN A 724 28.91 -23.59 8.44
CA GLN A 724 29.61 -24.65 7.68
C GLN A 724 31.12 -24.68 7.92
N LEU A 725 31.70 -23.58 8.41
CA LEU A 725 33.13 -23.52 8.70
C LEU A 725 33.45 -24.07 10.08
N ASN A 726 34.66 -24.62 10.23
CA ASN A 726 35.18 -25.10 11.50
C ASN A 726 35.40 -23.92 12.49
N GLU A 727 35.25 -24.21 13.78
CA GLU A 727 35.40 -23.26 14.89
C GLU A 727 36.75 -22.51 14.85
N HIS A 728 37.85 -23.14 14.43
CA HIS A 728 39.17 -22.51 14.35
C HIS A 728 39.27 -21.45 13.25
N ILE A 729 38.49 -21.59 12.19
CA ILE A 729 38.43 -20.61 11.09
C ILE A 729 37.59 -19.43 11.54
N ILE A 730 36.43 -19.70 12.13
CA ILE A 730 35.53 -18.65 12.66
C ILE A 730 36.22 -17.87 13.77
N SER A 731 36.97 -18.55 14.65
CA SER A 731 37.69 -17.90 15.75
C SER A 731 38.76 -16.89 15.30
N ARG A 732 39.20 -16.99 14.04
CA ARG A 732 40.17 -16.07 13.42
C ARG A 732 39.50 -15.07 12.47
N HIS A 733 38.20 -15.16 12.27
CA HIS A 733 37.45 -14.35 11.32
C HIS A 733 37.14 -12.96 11.91
N ARG A 734 38.04 -11.98 11.65
CA ARG A 734 37.95 -10.63 12.24
C ARG A 734 36.61 -9.94 12.00
N GLN A 735 36.09 -9.98 10.77
CA GLN A 735 34.82 -9.34 10.43
C GLN A 735 33.63 -9.97 11.19
N PHE A 736 33.70 -11.27 11.46
CA PHE A 736 32.64 -11.96 12.20
C PHE A 736 32.57 -11.48 13.65
N TYR A 737 33.72 -11.38 14.32
CA TYR A 737 33.77 -10.83 15.67
C TYR A 737 33.38 -9.36 15.74
N TYR A 738 33.69 -8.57 14.70
CA TYR A 738 33.20 -7.20 14.60
C TYR A 738 31.66 -7.16 14.57
N CYS A 739 31.04 -7.96 13.70
CA CYS A 739 29.57 -8.06 13.60
C CYS A 739 28.95 -8.60 14.90
N LEU A 740 29.57 -9.61 15.51
CA LEU A 740 29.12 -10.21 16.77
C LEU A 740 29.19 -9.21 17.92
N ASN A 741 30.28 -8.45 18.04
CA ASN A 741 30.42 -7.42 19.07
C ASN A 741 29.40 -6.30 18.86
N LYS A 742 29.23 -5.81 17.63
CA LYS A 742 28.19 -4.83 17.28
C LYS A 742 26.78 -5.33 17.64
N PHE A 743 26.51 -6.62 17.50
CA PHE A 743 25.25 -7.22 17.93
C PHE A 743 25.13 -7.27 19.47
N LEU A 744 26.19 -7.69 20.18
CA LEU A 744 26.20 -7.80 21.64
C LEU A 744 26.18 -6.44 22.36
N GLU A 745 26.83 -5.41 21.81
CA GLU A 745 26.83 -4.04 22.36
C GLU A 745 25.43 -3.44 22.44
N GLN A 746 24.52 -3.83 21.52
CA GLN A 746 23.13 -3.39 21.58
C GLN A 746 22.39 -3.90 22.84
N PHE A 747 22.84 -5.01 23.42
CA PHE A 747 22.33 -5.47 24.71
C PHE A 747 22.91 -4.66 25.86
N ILE A 748 24.09 -4.07 25.71
CA ILE A 748 24.69 -3.22 26.75
C ILE A 748 23.94 -1.89 26.86
N ILE A 749 23.55 -1.31 25.72
CA ILE A 749 22.95 0.03 25.61
C ILE A 749 21.41 0.00 25.81
N CYS A 750 20.82 -1.18 26.03
CA CYS A 750 19.37 -1.33 26.18
C CYS A 750 18.83 -0.58 27.41
N SER A 751 17.84 0.30 27.21
CA SER A 751 17.30 1.21 28.23
C SER A 751 16.58 0.52 29.40
N PHE A 752 15.96 -0.64 29.17
CA PHE A 752 15.22 -1.39 30.18
C PHE A 752 16.03 -2.54 30.81
N ARG A 753 17.33 -2.63 30.50
CA ARG A 753 18.19 -3.70 31.03
C ARG A 753 18.34 -3.58 32.55
N SER A 754 18.02 -4.64 33.29
CA SER A 754 18.39 -4.79 34.69
C SER A 754 19.78 -5.43 34.84
N ASP A 755 20.46 -5.21 35.97
CA ASP A 755 21.79 -5.78 36.26
C ASP A 755 21.79 -7.32 36.28
N THR A 756 20.61 -7.92 36.48
CA THR A 756 20.39 -9.37 36.47
C THR A 756 20.31 -9.95 35.07
N MET A 757 20.02 -9.13 34.04
CA MET A 757 19.99 -9.56 32.64
C MET A 757 21.40 -9.63 32.05
N LYS A 758 21.81 -10.83 31.64
CA LYS A 758 23.11 -11.07 31.01
C LYS A 758 22.96 -11.83 29.70
N ILE A 759 23.85 -11.52 28.77
CA ILE A 759 24.04 -12.27 27.53
C ILE A 759 25.50 -12.68 27.43
N SER A 760 25.74 -13.94 27.10
CA SER A 760 27.07 -14.46 26.78
C SER A 760 26.99 -15.34 25.54
N TYR A 761 28.14 -15.62 24.93
CA TYR A 761 28.22 -16.52 23.79
C TYR A 761 29.35 -17.51 23.95
N LYS A 762 29.21 -18.67 23.32
CA LYS A 762 30.25 -19.69 23.21
C LYS A 762 30.31 -20.24 21.80
N LEU A 763 31.48 -20.16 21.17
CA LEU A 763 31.77 -20.82 19.90
C LEU A 763 32.31 -22.21 20.19
N MET A 764 31.78 -23.23 19.51
CA MET A 764 32.11 -24.63 19.76
C MET A 764 31.94 -25.51 18.52
N SER A 765 32.64 -26.63 18.50
CA SER A 765 32.50 -27.69 17.51
C SER A 765 31.16 -28.40 17.71
N ILE A 766 30.66 -29.05 16.66
CA ILE A 766 29.44 -29.88 16.79
C ILE A 766 29.62 -30.99 17.83
N HIS A 767 30.82 -31.57 17.90
CA HIS A 767 31.11 -32.64 18.86
C HIS A 767 30.97 -32.16 20.31
N ASP A 768 31.52 -30.98 20.61
CA ASP A 768 31.43 -30.40 21.94
C ASP A 768 30.03 -29.89 22.25
N TRP A 769 29.32 -29.32 21.28
CA TRP A 769 27.92 -28.91 21.43
C TRP A 769 27.01 -30.10 21.76
N ASN A 770 27.14 -31.23 21.05
CA ASN A 770 26.41 -32.45 21.34
C ASN A 770 26.75 -33.00 22.73
N ARG A 771 28.03 -32.99 23.10
CA ARG A 771 28.48 -33.43 24.43
C ARG A 771 27.88 -32.58 25.55
N GLU A 772 27.76 -31.26 25.37
CA GLU A 772 27.13 -30.38 26.36
C GLU A 772 25.63 -30.62 26.48
N ARG A 773 24.92 -30.82 25.37
CA ARG A 773 23.50 -31.18 25.38
C ARG A 773 23.20 -32.47 26.12
N MET A 774 24.10 -33.45 26.05
CA MET A 774 23.93 -34.74 26.74
C MET A 774 24.25 -34.67 28.25
N LYS A 775 24.95 -33.63 28.71
CA LYS A 775 25.29 -33.40 30.13
C LYS A 775 24.19 -32.62 30.88
N THR A 776 23.45 -31.78 30.15
CA THR A 776 22.31 -31.00 30.66
C THR A 776 21.03 -31.78 30.57
#